data_AF-A0AAN6I6D6-F1
#
_entry.id   AF-A0AAN6I6D6-F1
#
_cell.length_a   1.000
_cell.length_b   1.000
_cell.length_c   1.000
_cell.angle_alpha   90.00
_cell.angle_beta   90.00
_cell.angle_gamma   90.00
#
_symmetry.space_group_name_H-M   'P 1'
#
loop_
_entity.id
_entity.type
_entity.pdbx_description
1 polymer ?
#
loop_
_entity_poly.entity_id
_entity_poly.type
_entity_poly.pdbx_seq_one_letter_code
_entity_poly.pdbx_strand_id
1 'polypeptide(L)'
;MEDGDSVSSSEAPGAEDAVPRKKLSLQERLALAASKNSRKDDVKDGKENKEVKGPRDAKDAGLGAETAKSEFSLPADYKSLEHDALLALVERSAQVVGDLKRTNQQLARKVDDLRRERAPKRSVTPIGSDEALRRKLEEKELQIKELLEEGSKLSMKEVNLTQTIKKMKQKELDLEEDLARAEREVGSLQARVAELEAEVGGFKHNERSIKEDRLGYEGLQKKFEKVQKERDAAMDELKELKMRRLDVQVATLQKQLETELKNGARLQERLDKTAEEFSLYKEDARNQISQLTYKLERERARYNELSEENAAEIKRLENKMEAFRLLSESVDKNTDTAGVTDASSVSVDLIQAQYTQAQENWKLIESSYLKKISSLENDVEVLKQKDIASSRKIKTMQSDLKSRAAEISELLENESALRAELEATKNQLEIAENDLETAKQGQDALRKDYEVEKANLERKIQALEEEKNRLANINKLRIDTQASSQQATQPQTGFYLNEFNSSSSLNHYRTQRSVSLVSADNIALGESSTTPRPGAFAGVSSRGQSQSSFFGSSLHHSQSSSMLDTIDDPLTTEEDIFPASSPISGYRARGGPGLSHMASTEDLGTPHSSTIGGMGSSNVNGGSNIQLMGKLSSRIRRLELEILGLKDEIAELNAQKQEAANEIVQLVRENGQTKEYKEKLASLEEEHAALTSSYETTLQLLGQKSERCNELQADVDDLKDLMRSQVQELVSLQEKLAASN
;
A
#
# COMPACT_ATOMS: atom_id res chain seq x y z
N MET A 1 21.73 0.22 -60.95
CA MET A 1 21.51 -0.65 -59.78
C MET A 1 20.18 -0.25 -59.19
N GLU A 2 19.11 -0.28 -60.00
CA GLU A 2 18.46 -1.47 -60.60
C GLU A 2 17.68 -2.22 -59.51
N ASP A 3 16.35 -2.09 -59.41
CA ASP A 3 15.26 -2.40 -60.38
C ASP A 3 14.95 -3.90 -60.42
N GLY A 4 13.67 -4.27 -60.22
CA GLY A 4 13.24 -5.67 -60.10
C GLY A 4 11.79 -5.83 -59.62
N ASP A 5 10.82 -5.45 -60.46
CA ASP A 5 9.38 -5.59 -60.20
C ASP A 5 8.90 -7.05 -60.05
N SER A 6 7.83 -7.25 -59.27
CA SER A 6 6.70 -8.13 -59.66
C SER A 6 5.50 -8.00 -58.70
N VAL A 7 4.30 -8.28 -59.23
CA VAL A 7 2.99 -7.89 -58.66
C VAL A 7 2.02 -9.08 -58.64
N SER A 8 1.25 -9.29 -57.55
CA SER A 8 -0.20 -9.59 -57.64
C SER A 8 -0.98 -9.72 -56.30
N SER A 9 -2.00 -8.87 -56.15
CA SER A 9 -3.40 -9.13 -55.71
C SER A 9 -3.77 -10.18 -54.63
N SER A 10 -4.24 -9.69 -53.47
CA SER A 10 -5.57 -9.99 -52.87
C SER A 10 -5.76 -9.15 -51.58
N GLU A 11 -6.41 -7.99 -51.58
CA GLU A 11 -7.87 -7.75 -51.66
C GLU A 11 -8.66 -8.09 -50.38
N ALA A 12 -8.77 -7.11 -49.45
CA ALA A 12 -9.93 -6.81 -48.59
C ALA A 12 -9.62 -5.59 -47.68
N PRO A 13 -10.59 -4.73 -47.29
CA PRO A 13 -10.27 -3.42 -46.67
C PRO A 13 -10.62 -3.27 -45.17
N GLY A 14 -10.00 -2.26 -44.55
CA GLY A 14 -10.65 -1.37 -43.57
C GLY A 14 -10.90 -1.90 -42.15
N ALA A 15 -9.97 -1.63 -41.23
CA ALA A 15 -10.20 -1.70 -39.79
C ALA A 15 -10.20 -0.27 -39.19
N GLU A 16 -11.38 0.34 -39.07
CA GLU A 16 -11.60 1.62 -38.37
C GLU A 16 -12.60 1.46 -37.20
N ASP A 17 -12.63 2.45 -36.30
CA ASP A 17 -13.12 2.34 -34.92
C ASP A 17 -14.56 1.82 -34.71
N ALA A 18 -14.67 0.73 -33.95
CA ALA A 18 -15.94 0.21 -33.44
C ALA A 18 -16.36 0.90 -32.13
N VAL A 19 -17.09 2.01 -32.25
CA VAL A 19 -17.70 2.78 -31.13
C VAL A 19 -18.37 1.86 -30.08
N PRO A 20 -18.13 2.05 -28.76
CA PRO A 20 -18.68 1.19 -27.72
C PRO A 20 -20.22 1.27 -27.64
N ARG A 21 -20.89 0.19 -28.05
CA ARG A 21 -22.36 0.08 -27.96
C ARG A 21 -22.80 0.02 -26.50
N LYS A 22 -23.50 1.07 -26.06
CA LYS A 22 -24.10 1.19 -24.72
C LYS A 22 -25.00 -0.03 -24.42
N LYS A 23 -24.83 -0.64 -23.25
CA LYS A 23 -25.70 -1.73 -22.79
C LYS A 23 -27.04 -1.13 -22.32
N LEU A 24 -28.12 -1.53 -22.98
CA LEU A 24 -29.50 -1.18 -22.59
C LEU A 24 -29.74 -1.48 -21.11
N SER A 25 -30.40 -0.54 -20.43
CA SER A 25 -30.72 -0.55 -19.01
C SER A 25 -31.57 -1.76 -18.61
N LEU A 26 -31.46 -2.17 -17.34
CA LEU A 26 -32.33 -3.18 -16.75
C LEU A 26 -33.82 -2.80 -16.90
N GLN A 27 -34.11 -1.50 -16.86
CA GLN A 27 -35.46 -0.94 -16.96
C GLN A 27 -36.05 -1.07 -18.38
N GLU A 28 -35.23 -0.91 -19.43
CA GLU A 28 -35.66 -1.13 -20.82
C GLU A 28 -35.96 -2.62 -21.09
N ARG A 29 -35.18 -3.52 -20.48
CA ARG A 29 -35.42 -4.97 -20.56
C ARG A 29 -36.69 -5.40 -19.82
N LEU A 30 -37.02 -4.75 -18.70
CA LEU A 30 -38.26 -4.98 -17.96
C LEU A 30 -39.49 -4.43 -18.69
N ALA A 31 -39.39 -3.24 -19.30
CA ALA A 31 -40.47 -2.66 -20.10
C ALA A 31 -40.90 -3.55 -21.28
N LEU A 32 -39.94 -4.19 -21.95
CA LEU A 32 -40.20 -5.14 -23.05
C LEU A 32 -40.86 -6.46 -22.61
N ALA A 33 -40.82 -6.81 -21.32
CA ALA A 33 -41.48 -8.01 -20.80
C ALA A 33 -42.93 -7.76 -20.36
N ALA A 34 -43.28 -6.52 -19.98
CA ALA A 34 -44.56 -6.18 -19.37
C ALA A 34 -45.71 -5.92 -20.38
N SER A 35 -45.41 -5.66 -21.66
CA SER A 35 -46.40 -5.23 -22.65
C SER A 35 -47.11 -6.38 -23.41
N LYS A 36 -46.75 -7.65 -23.17
CA LYS A 36 -47.13 -8.76 -24.05
C LYS A 36 -48.10 -9.78 -23.41
N ASN A 37 -49.27 -9.32 -22.94
CA ASN A 37 -50.49 -10.15 -22.96
C ASN A 37 -51.79 -9.37 -22.70
N SER A 38 -52.39 -8.79 -23.75
CA SER A 38 -53.81 -8.40 -23.73
C SER A 38 -54.42 -8.21 -25.12
N ARG A 39 -55.32 -9.13 -25.54
CA ARG A 39 -56.40 -8.94 -26.54
C ARG A 39 -55.96 -8.62 -28.00
N LYS A 40 -56.77 -8.83 -29.04
CA LYS A 40 -57.79 -9.87 -29.37
C LYS A 40 -58.06 -9.78 -30.89
N ASP A 41 -58.43 -10.90 -31.53
CA ASP A 41 -59.14 -11.02 -32.82
C ASP A 41 -58.52 -10.60 -34.19
N ASP A 42 -58.99 -11.34 -35.21
CA ASP A 42 -59.39 -10.96 -36.58
C ASP A 42 -58.45 -10.86 -37.82
N VAL A 43 -58.56 -11.93 -38.66
CA VAL A 43 -59.15 -11.94 -40.03
C VAL A 43 -58.27 -11.83 -41.30
N LYS A 44 -58.48 -12.83 -42.20
CA LYS A 44 -58.21 -12.92 -43.68
C LYS A 44 -56.75 -13.04 -44.17
N ASP A 45 -56.46 -13.63 -45.35
CA ASP A 45 -57.32 -14.25 -46.39
C ASP A 45 -56.71 -15.48 -47.12
N GLY A 46 -57.46 -16.04 -48.08
CA GLY A 46 -57.26 -17.29 -48.86
C GLY A 46 -55.85 -17.66 -49.41
N LYS A 47 -55.52 -18.97 -49.52
CA LYS A 47 -56.03 -20.02 -50.45
C LYS A 47 -55.47 -19.96 -51.87
N GLU A 48 -54.76 -21.02 -52.28
CA GLU A 48 -55.09 -21.79 -53.51
C GLU A 48 -54.41 -23.19 -53.55
N ASN A 49 -55.01 -24.13 -54.32
CA ASN A 49 -54.45 -25.40 -54.86
C ASN A 49 -53.93 -26.49 -53.87
N LYS A 50 -54.42 -27.76 -53.91
CA LYS A 50 -54.24 -28.87 -54.88
C LYS A 50 -52.82 -29.51 -54.83
N GLU A 51 -52.61 -30.84 -54.90
CA GLU A 51 -53.52 -31.98 -55.15
C GLU A 51 -52.99 -33.36 -54.63
N VAL A 52 -53.90 -34.19 -54.10
CA VAL A 52 -54.02 -35.68 -54.26
C VAL A 52 -52.81 -36.63 -54.11
N LYS A 53 -52.88 -37.53 -53.10
CA LYS A 53 -52.99 -39.01 -53.25
C LYS A 53 -53.33 -39.72 -51.92
N GLY A 54 -54.10 -40.81 -51.98
CA GLY A 54 -54.34 -41.79 -50.90
C GLY A 54 -53.77 -43.17 -51.29
N PRO A 55 -54.40 -44.33 -50.95
CA PRO A 55 -55.62 -44.56 -50.15
C PRO A 55 -55.53 -45.82 -49.22
N ARG A 56 -56.68 -46.45 -48.90
CA ARG A 56 -56.94 -47.79 -48.29
C ARG A 56 -57.12 -47.86 -46.76
N ASP A 57 -58.12 -48.57 -46.20
CA ASP A 57 -59.30 -49.21 -46.84
C ASP A 57 -60.56 -49.21 -45.93
N ALA A 58 -61.68 -49.46 -46.63
CA ALA A 58 -63.10 -49.57 -46.28
C ALA A 58 -63.46 -50.51 -45.09
N LYS A 59 -64.59 -50.40 -44.38
CA LYS A 59 -66.03 -50.21 -44.72
C LYS A 59 -66.72 -51.41 -45.41
N ASP A 60 -67.57 -52.11 -44.65
CA ASP A 60 -69.03 -52.33 -44.85
C ASP A 60 -69.52 -53.42 -43.86
N ALA A 61 -70.79 -53.74 -43.65
CA ALA A 61 -72.06 -53.01 -43.56
C ALA A 61 -73.17 -54.06 -43.28
N GLY A 62 -74.29 -53.70 -42.63
CA GLY A 62 -75.48 -54.58 -42.68
C GLY A 62 -76.47 -54.54 -41.51
N LEU A 63 -77.61 -53.87 -41.74
CA LEU A 63 -78.94 -54.12 -41.13
C LEU A 63 -79.07 -53.83 -39.60
N GLY A 64 -80.21 -53.37 -39.08
CA GLY A 64 -81.47 -52.96 -39.74
C GLY A 64 -82.62 -52.80 -38.72
N ALA A 65 -83.81 -52.45 -39.22
CA ALA A 65 -85.09 -52.25 -38.50
C ALA A 65 -85.24 -50.96 -37.66
N GLU A 66 -86.39 -50.31 -37.85
CA GLU A 66 -86.80 -49.06 -37.19
C GLU A 66 -87.72 -49.32 -35.98
N THR A 67 -88.23 -48.23 -35.39
CA THR A 67 -89.39 -48.10 -34.48
C THR A 67 -89.17 -48.19 -32.95
N ALA A 68 -89.00 -47.02 -32.33
CA ALA A 68 -89.61 -46.69 -31.05
C ALA A 68 -89.83 -45.16 -30.94
N LYS A 69 -90.85 -44.73 -30.20
CA LYS A 69 -91.19 -43.32 -30.00
C LYS A 69 -90.22 -42.67 -29.01
N SER A 70 -89.97 -41.37 -29.17
CA SER A 70 -89.06 -40.58 -28.31
C SER A 70 -89.44 -40.65 -26.83
N GLU A 71 -88.60 -41.30 -26.03
CA GLU A 71 -88.61 -41.12 -24.57
C GLU A 71 -88.01 -39.76 -24.20
N PHE A 72 -88.48 -39.19 -23.09
CA PHE A 72 -87.96 -37.92 -22.57
C PHE A 72 -86.67 -38.18 -21.79
N SER A 73 -85.52 -37.95 -22.42
CA SER A 73 -84.20 -37.97 -21.77
C SER A 73 -83.83 -36.59 -21.22
N LEU A 74 -83.40 -36.52 -19.96
CA LEU A 74 -82.76 -35.30 -19.44
C LEU A 74 -81.37 -35.13 -20.07
N PRO A 75 -81.00 -33.94 -20.58
CA PRO A 75 -79.63 -33.64 -20.97
C PRO A 75 -78.66 -33.79 -19.78
N ALA A 76 -77.47 -34.33 -20.03
CA ALA A 76 -76.46 -34.53 -18.98
C ALA A 76 -76.07 -33.22 -18.28
N ASP A 77 -76.02 -32.12 -19.04
CA ASP A 77 -75.60 -30.78 -18.58
C ASP A 77 -76.75 -29.94 -18.01
N TYR A 78 -77.76 -30.57 -17.40
CA TYR A 78 -78.93 -29.88 -16.83
C TYR A 78 -78.58 -28.85 -15.73
N LYS A 79 -77.35 -28.86 -15.20
CA LYS A 79 -76.87 -27.93 -14.17
C LYS A 79 -76.30 -26.62 -14.71
N SER A 80 -76.08 -26.51 -16.02
CA SER A 80 -75.53 -25.32 -16.70
C SER A 80 -76.51 -24.68 -17.70
N LEU A 81 -77.80 -25.03 -17.60
CA LEU A 81 -78.87 -24.40 -18.37
C LEU A 81 -79.32 -23.09 -17.73
N GLU A 82 -79.63 -22.11 -18.57
CA GLU A 82 -80.21 -20.82 -18.18
C GLU A 82 -81.65 -21.00 -17.62
N HIS A 83 -82.08 -20.09 -16.76
CA HIS A 83 -83.30 -20.27 -15.93
C HIS A 83 -84.56 -20.57 -16.74
N ASP A 84 -84.76 -19.87 -17.87
CA ASP A 84 -85.93 -20.02 -18.73
C ASP A 84 -85.92 -21.36 -19.49
N ALA A 85 -84.73 -21.90 -19.82
CA ALA A 85 -84.59 -23.22 -20.43
C ALA A 85 -84.93 -24.35 -19.43
N LEU A 86 -84.64 -24.15 -18.14
CA LEU A 86 -85.07 -25.06 -17.08
C LEU A 86 -86.58 -25.03 -16.85
N LEU A 87 -87.21 -23.84 -16.87
CA LEU A 87 -88.67 -23.71 -16.80
C LEU A 87 -89.36 -24.43 -17.96
N ALA A 88 -88.89 -24.23 -19.20
CA ALA A 88 -89.42 -24.92 -20.38
C ALA A 88 -89.26 -26.46 -20.32
N LEU A 89 -88.17 -26.95 -19.71
CA LEU A 89 -87.94 -28.38 -19.51
C LEU A 89 -88.91 -28.97 -18.47
N VAL A 90 -89.14 -28.25 -17.36
CA VAL A 90 -90.13 -28.63 -16.34
C VAL A 90 -91.54 -28.64 -16.92
N GLU A 91 -91.94 -27.61 -17.68
CA GLU A 91 -93.27 -27.54 -18.31
C GLU A 91 -93.49 -28.67 -19.32
N ARG A 92 -92.49 -28.99 -20.15
CA ARG A 92 -92.53 -30.15 -21.05
C ARG A 92 -92.65 -31.47 -20.30
N SER A 93 -91.96 -31.64 -19.17
CA SER A 93 -92.09 -32.85 -18.34
C SER A 93 -93.50 -32.97 -17.73
N ALA A 94 -94.10 -31.86 -17.31
CA ALA A 94 -95.46 -31.82 -16.77
C ALA A 94 -96.53 -32.19 -17.82
N GLN A 95 -96.33 -31.80 -19.08
CA GLN A 95 -97.19 -32.22 -20.20
C GLN A 95 -97.14 -33.74 -20.41
N VAL A 96 -95.94 -34.34 -20.45
CA VAL A 96 -95.76 -35.80 -20.60
C VAL A 96 -96.41 -36.58 -19.44
N VAL A 97 -96.25 -36.11 -18.20
CA VAL A 97 -96.94 -36.70 -17.04
C VAL A 97 -98.47 -36.55 -17.14
N GLY A 98 -98.96 -35.43 -17.70
CA GLY A 98 -100.37 -35.23 -18.00
C GLY A 98 -100.93 -36.25 -18.99
N ASP A 99 -100.21 -36.55 -20.06
CA ASP A 99 -100.63 -37.53 -21.07
C ASP A 99 -100.51 -38.98 -20.60
N LEU A 100 -99.50 -39.31 -19.78
CA LEU A 100 -99.43 -40.58 -19.06
C LEU A 100 -100.64 -40.76 -18.11
N LYS A 101 -101.10 -39.69 -17.47
CA LYS A 101 -102.29 -39.72 -16.60
C LYS A 101 -103.59 -39.91 -17.40
N ARG A 102 -103.70 -39.28 -18.59
CA ARG A 102 -104.83 -39.45 -19.52
C ARG A 102 -104.89 -40.88 -20.08
N THR A 103 -103.77 -41.44 -20.52
CA THR A 103 -103.70 -42.80 -21.07
C THR A 103 -103.98 -43.87 -20.01
N ASN A 104 -103.51 -43.71 -18.77
CA ASN A 104 -103.91 -44.60 -17.67
C ASN A 104 -105.43 -44.56 -17.39
N GLN A 105 -106.07 -43.39 -17.44
CA GLN A 105 -107.53 -43.29 -17.31
C GLN A 105 -108.29 -43.94 -18.48
N GLN A 106 -107.73 -43.96 -19.69
CA GLN A 106 -108.30 -44.68 -20.83
C GLN A 106 -108.14 -46.20 -20.70
N LEU A 107 -107.00 -46.67 -20.18
CA LEU A 107 -106.77 -48.09 -19.90
C LEU A 107 -107.69 -48.61 -18.78
N ALA A 108 -107.89 -47.84 -17.70
CA ALA A 108 -108.81 -48.20 -16.63
C ALA A 108 -110.24 -48.43 -17.15
N ARG A 109 -110.76 -47.53 -18.02
CA ARG A 109 -112.08 -47.69 -18.65
C ARG A 109 -112.18 -48.96 -19.48
N LYS A 110 -111.15 -49.28 -20.30
CA LYS A 110 -111.10 -50.54 -21.06
C LYS A 110 -111.12 -51.80 -20.17
N VAL A 111 -110.56 -51.75 -18.96
CA VAL A 111 -110.60 -52.90 -18.03
C VAL A 111 -112.01 -53.10 -17.45
N ASP A 112 -112.74 -52.03 -17.15
CA ASP A 112 -114.13 -52.12 -16.68
C ASP A 112 -115.11 -52.56 -17.78
N ASP A 113 -114.88 -52.14 -19.03
CA ASP A 113 -115.68 -52.59 -20.18
C ASP A 113 -115.45 -54.09 -20.48
N LEU A 114 -114.19 -54.54 -20.51
CA LEU A 114 -113.86 -55.98 -20.69
C LEU A 114 -114.35 -56.86 -19.53
N ARG A 115 -114.57 -56.29 -18.34
CA ARG A 115 -115.21 -57.01 -17.21
C ARG A 115 -116.72 -57.24 -17.39
N ARG A 116 -117.39 -56.54 -18.32
CA ARG A 116 -118.82 -56.74 -18.61
C ARG A 116 -119.12 -57.84 -19.63
N GLU A 117 -118.14 -58.28 -20.41
CA GLU A 117 -118.37 -59.22 -21.54
C GLU A 117 -118.36 -60.72 -21.19
N ARG A 118 -118.15 -61.13 -19.92
CA ARG A 118 -117.89 -62.55 -19.57
C ARG A 118 -118.93 -63.25 -18.69
N ALA A 119 -120.10 -63.51 -19.26
CA ALA A 119 -121.10 -64.50 -18.84
C ALA A 119 -121.94 -64.92 -20.08
N PRO A 120 -122.76 -66.01 -20.12
CA PRO A 120 -123.32 -66.76 -18.98
C PRO A 120 -123.63 -68.29 -19.21
N LYS A 121 -124.47 -68.86 -18.34
CA LYS A 121 -125.47 -69.98 -18.53
C LYS A 121 -125.06 -71.49 -18.51
N ARG A 122 -125.37 -72.09 -17.36
CA ARG A 122 -126.00 -73.41 -17.08
C ARG A 122 -126.74 -74.14 -18.22
N SER A 123 -126.76 -75.49 -18.15
CA SER A 123 -127.96 -76.35 -18.30
C SER A 123 -127.79 -77.70 -17.57
N VAL A 124 -128.82 -78.55 -17.45
CA VAL A 124 -128.98 -79.56 -16.37
C VAL A 124 -129.80 -80.82 -16.78
N THR A 125 -129.29 -82.05 -16.51
CA THR A 125 -129.99 -83.39 -16.41
C THR A 125 -130.70 -83.99 -17.67
N PRO A 126 -131.24 -85.25 -17.65
CA PRO A 126 -130.65 -86.55 -17.21
C PRO A 126 -130.97 -87.79 -18.12
N ILE A 127 -130.54 -88.99 -17.69
CA ILE A 127 -130.98 -90.38 -18.08
C ILE A 127 -130.50 -90.95 -19.45
N GLY A 128 -129.90 -92.16 -19.43
CA GLY A 128 -130.26 -93.23 -20.38
C GLY A 128 -129.17 -93.86 -21.28
N SER A 129 -128.84 -95.13 -21.01
CA SER A 129 -128.22 -96.12 -21.93
C SER A 129 -126.73 -95.98 -22.35
N ASP A 130 -126.19 -97.09 -22.86
CA ASP A 130 -124.77 -97.48 -22.75
C ASP A 130 -123.84 -96.92 -23.86
N GLU A 131 -124.40 -96.57 -25.02
CA GLU A 131 -123.63 -96.14 -26.20
C GLU A 131 -122.92 -94.78 -25.99
N ALA A 132 -123.42 -93.96 -25.06
CA ALA A 132 -122.84 -92.66 -24.69
C ALA A 132 -121.48 -92.76 -23.96
N LEU A 133 -121.09 -93.94 -23.45
CA LEU A 133 -119.80 -94.13 -22.78
C LEU A 133 -118.63 -94.22 -23.77
N ARG A 134 -118.83 -94.81 -24.96
CA ARG A 134 -117.75 -95.02 -25.95
C ARG A 134 -117.24 -93.71 -26.54
N ARG A 135 -118.14 -92.82 -26.98
CA ARG A 135 -117.76 -91.49 -27.48
C ARG A 135 -117.06 -90.63 -26.42
N LYS A 136 -117.45 -90.75 -25.15
CA LYS A 136 -116.76 -90.06 -24.04
C LYS A 136 -115.37 -90.61 -23.78
N LEU A 137 -115.09 -91.87 -24.13
CA LEU A 137 -113.75 -92.44 -24.08
C LEU A 137 -112.88 -91.83 -25.20
N GLU A 138 -113.37 -91.82 -26.44
CA GLU A 138 -112.69 -91.24 -27.61
C GLU A 138 -112.39 -89.74 -27.42
N GLU A 139 -113.36 -88.97 -26.92
CA GLU A 139 -113.22 -87.55 -26.60
C GLU A 139 -112.19 -87.31 -25.47
N LYS A 140 -112.11 -88.24 -24.50
CA LYS A 140 -111.07 -88.19 -23.45
C LYS A 140 -109.69 -88.60 -23.96
N GLU A 141 -109.59 -89.58 -24.87
CA GLU A 141 -108.32 -89.96 -25.50
C GLU A 141 -107.77 -88.86 -26.41
N LEU A 142 -108.63 -88.11 -27.11
CA LEU A 142 -108.24 -86.90 -27.83
C LEU A 142 -107.73 -85.83 -26.88
N GLN A 143 -108.47 -85.53 -25.80
CA GLN A 143 -108.02 -84.57 -24.78
C GLN A 143 -106.70 -84.98 -24.12
N ILE A 144 -106.45 -86.28 -23.93
CA ILE A 144 -105.17 -86.80 -23.43
C ILE A 144 -104.05 -86.60 -24.46
N LYS A 145 -104.31 -86.82 -25.76
CA LYS A 145 -103.32 -86.55 -26.83
C LYS A 145 -102.97 -85.07 -26.93
N GLU A 146 -103.96 -84.16 -26.87
CA GLU A 146 -103.73 -82.72 -26.86
C GLU A 146 -102.89 -82.29 -25.64
N LEU A 147 -103.20 -82.81 -24.44
CA LEU A 147 -102.42 -82.53 -23.23
C LEU A 147 -101.01 -83.14 -23.25
N LEU A 148 -100.80 -84.28 -23.91
CA LEU A 148 -99.47 -84.86 -24.12
C LEU A 148 -98.65 -84.07 -25.15
N GLU A 149 -99.29 -83.58 -26.22
CA GLU A 149 -98.65 -82.68 -27.18
C GLU A 149 -98.33 -81.31 -26.55
N GLU A 150 -99.23 -80.74 -25.76
CA GLU A 150 -98.98 -79.49 -25.04
C GLU A 150 -97.91 -79.67 -23.97
N GLY A 151 -97.94 -80.76 -23.20
CA GLY A 151 -96.89 -81.14 -22.25
C GLY A 151 -95.53 -81.32 -22.92
N SER A 152 -95.48 -81.95 -24.10
CA SER A 152 -94.26 -82.06 -24.92
C SER A 152 -93.75 -80.68 -25.41
N LYS A 153 -94.66 -79.84 -25.92
CA LYS A 153 -94.34 -78.48 -26.37
C LYS A 153 -93.91 -77.55 -25.22
N LEU A 154 -94.45 -77.75 -24.02
CA LEU A 154 -94.04 -77.05 -22.79
C LEU A 154 -92.69 -77.56 -22.28
N SER A 155 -92.48 -78.88 -22.20
CA SER A 155 -91.19 -79.47 -21.83
C SER A 155 -90.07 -79.04 -22.78
N MET A 156 -90.32 -78.98 -24.09
CA MET A 156 -89.34 -78.47 -25.06
C MET A 156 -89.04 -76.96 -24.85
N LYS A 157 -90.04 -76.15 -24.49
CA LYS A 157 -89.83 -74.74 -24.11
C LYS A 157 -89.04 -74.62 -22.81
N GLU A 158 -89.32 -75.44 -21.81
CA GLU A 158 -88.61 -75.47 -20.53
C GLU A 158 -87.14 -75.91 -20.70
N VAL A 159 -86.87 -76.93 -21.53
CA VAL A 159 -85.51 -77.34 -21.91
C VAL A 159 -84.79 -76.22 -22.65
N ASN A 160 -85.45 -75.53 -23.59
CA ASN A 160 -84.85 -74.39 -24.30
C ASN A 160 -84.58 -73.20 -23.37
N LEU A 161 -85.48 -72.91 -22.41
CA LEU A 161 -85.31 -71.85 -21.42
C LEU A 161 -84.21 -72.19 -20.41
N THR A 162 -84.14 -73.42 -19.90
CA THR A 162 -83.07 -73.86 -18.99
C THR A 162 -81.71 -73.93 -19.68
N GLN A 163 -81.64 -74.34 -20.95
CA GLN A 163 -80.43 -74.20 -21.77
C GLN A 163 -80.04 -72.73 -21.98
N THR A 164 -81.02 -71.83 -22.18
CA THR A 164 -80.76 -70.40 -22.32
C THR A 164 -80.25 -69.80 -21.01
N ILE A 165 -80.86 -70.13 -19.87
CA ILE A 165 -80.40 -69.75 -18.53
C ILE A 165 -78.98 -70.29 -18.27
N LYS A 166 -78.67 -71.53 -18.66
CA LYS A 166 -77.31 -72.07 -18.55
C LYS A 166 -76.30 -71.31 -19.42
N LYS A 167 -76.68 -70.93 -20.65
CA LYS A 167 -75.84 -70.10 -21.54
C LYS A 167 -75.66 -68.67 -21.01
N MET A 168 -76.68 -68.09 -20.38
CA MET A 168 -76.59 -66.78 -19.73
C MET A 168 -75.65 -66.86 -18.52
N LYS A 169 -75.84 -67.84 -17.62
CA LYS A 169 -74.95 -68.05 -16.46
C LYS A 169 -73.51 -68.38 -16.83
N GLN A 170 -73.27 -69.09 -17.93
CA GLN A 170 -71.91 -69.28 -18.44
C GLN A 170 -71.30 -67.95 -18.86
N LYS A 171 -72.01 -67.15 -19.67
CA LYS A 171 -71.54 -65.80 -20.04
C LYS A 171 -71.34 -64.87 -18.86
N GLU A 172 -72.19 -64.98 -17.84
CA GLU A 172 -72.11 -64.23 -16.58
C GLU A 172 -70.80 -64.56 -15.85
N LEU A 173 -70.46 -65.84 -15.73
CA LEU A 173 -69.17 -66.32 -15.19
C LEU A 173 -67.98 -65.94 -16.09
N ASP A 174 -68.10 -66.09 -17.42
CA ASP A 174 -67.05 -65.71 -18.37
C ASP A 174 -66.73 -64.20 -18.26
N LEU A 175 -67.76 -63.36 -18.09
CA LEU A 175 -67.63 -61.91 -17.86
C LEU A 175 -67.10 -61.57 -16.47
N GLU A 176 -67.46 -62.32 -15.42
CA GLU A 176 -66.86 -62.18 -14.09
C GLU A 176 -65.36 -62.51 -14.11
N GLU A 177 -64.95 -63.56 -14.84
CA GLU A 177 -63.54 -63.89 -15.05
C GLU A 177 -62.80 -62.79 -15.82
N ASP A 178 -63.33 -62.30 -16.94
CA ASP A 178 -62.70 -61.26 -17.74
C ASP A 178 -62.64 -59.91 -17.02
N LEU A 179 -63.68 -59.55 -16.24
CA LEU A 179 -63.68 -58.37 -15.38
C LEU A 179 -62.61 -58.50 -14.28
N ALA A 180 -62.52 -59.65 -13.61
CA ALA A 180 -61.48 -59.90 -12.62
C ALA A 180 -60.06 -59.98 -13.23
N ARG A 181 -59.91 -60.30 -14.52
CA ARG A 181 -58.63 -60.18 -15.24
C ARG A 181 -58.30 -58.70 -15.48
N ALA A 182 -59.24 -57.93 -16.00
CA ALA A 182 -59.09 -56.49 -16.23
C ALA A 182 -58.77 -55.72 -14.93
N GLU A 183 -59.38 -56.06 -13.79
CA GLU A 183 -59.05 -55.47 -12.49
C GLU A 183 -57.60 -55.76 -12.05
N ARG A 184 -57.09 -56.98 -12.29
CA ARG A 184 -55.69 -57.33 -12.00
C ARG A 184 -54.72 -56.59 -12.94
N GLU A 185 -55.06 -56.48 -14.22
CA GLU A 185 -54.27 -55.71 -15.18
C GLU A 185 -54.24 -54.23 -14.82
N VAL A 186 -55.38 -53.61 -14.52
CA VAL A 186 -55.48 -52.22 -14.04
C VAL A 186 -54.68 -52.02 -12.74
N GLY A 187 -54.76 -52.94 -11.78
CA GLY A 187 -53.94 -52.89 -10.57
C GLY A 187 -52.44 -52.97 -10.86
N SER A 188 -52.01 -53.83 -11.79
CA SER A 188 -50.60 -53.92 -12.21
C SER A 188 -50.11 -52.66 -12.94
N LEU A 189 -50.96 -52.04 -13.76
CA LEU A 189 -50.67 -50.79 -14.45
C LEU A 189 -50.63 -49.61 -13.47
N GLN A 190 -51.52 -49.55 -12.49
CA GLN A 190 -51.49 -48.56 -11.42
C GLN A 190 -50.21 -48.68 -10.57
N ALA A 191 -49.81 -49.91 -10.21
CA ALA A 191 -48.53 -50.14 -9.52
C ALA A 191 -47.35 -49.68 -10.37
N ARG A 192 -47.33 -49.98 -11.68
CA ARG A 192 -46.24 -49.55 -12.58
C ARG A 192 -46.24 -48.03 -12.82
N VAL A 193 -47.40 -47.38 -12.83
CA VAL A 193 -47.50 -45.91 -12.87
C VAL A 193 -46.93 -45.30 -11.59
N ALA A 194 -47.30 -45.80 -10.42
CA ALA A 194 -46.77 -45.32 -9.14
C ALA A 194 -45.25 -45.52 -9.03
N GLU A 195 -44.72 -46.65 -9.53
CA GLU A 195 -43.27 -46.91 -9.62
C GLU A 195 -42.57 -45.89 -10.53
N LEU A 196 -43.11 -45.63 -11.73
CA LEU A 196 -42.57 -44.64 -12.67
C LEU A 196 -42.71 -43.20 -12.15
N GLU A 197 -43.77 -42.87 -11.41
CA GLU A 197 -43.93 -41.56 -10.76
C GLU A 197 -42.93 -41.37 -9.61
N ALA A 198 -42.65 -42.41 -8.83
CA ALA A 198 -41.59 -42.42 -7.82
C ALA A 198 -40.20 -42.29 -8.47
N GLU A 199 -39.93 -43.02 -9.56
CA GLU A 199 -38.68 -42.92 -10.32
C GLU A 199 -38.52 -41.53 -10.94
N VAL A 200 -39.57 -40.95 -11.53
CA VAL A 200 -39.60 -39.55 -11.99
C VAL A 200 -39.46 -38.58 -10.82
N GLY A 201 -39.94 -38.91 -9.62
CA GLY A 201 -39.69 -38.19 -8.38
C GLY A 201 -38.21 -38.20 -7.96
N GLY A 202 -37.54 -39.34 -8.13
CA GLY A 202 -36.10 -39.55 -7.93
C GLY A 202 -35.22 -38.91 -9.00
N PHE A 203 -35.62 -38.96 -10.28
CA PHE A 203 -34.96 -38.24 -11.38
C PHE A 203 -35.17 -36.74 -11.26
N LYS A 204 -36.36 -36.29 -10.85
CA LYS A 204 -36.53 -34.94 -10.33
C LYS A 204 -35.52 -34.76 -9.21
N HIS A 205 -35.48 -35.57 -8.14
CA HIS A 205 -34.45 -35.40 -7.08
C HIS A 205 -33.00 -35.29 -7.60
N ASN A 206 -32.58 -36.01 -8.65
CA ASN A 206 -31.24 -35.89 -9.27
C ASN A 206 -31.04 -34.66 -10.17
N GLU A 207 -32.02 -34.35 -11.03
CA GLU A 207 -32.29 -33.02 -11.62
C GLU A 207 -32.61 -31.98 -10.52
N ARG A 208 -32.39 -32.36 -9.24
CA ARG A 208 -32.46 -31.59 -8.01
C ARG A 208 -31.25 -31.85 -7.04
N SER A 209 -30.04 -32.36 -7.41
CA SER A 209 -28.72 -32.04 -6.73
C SER A 209 -27.79 -31.07 -7.52
N ILE A 210 -27.24 -31.57 -8.62
CA ILE A 210 -26.43 -30.95 -9.71
C ILE A 210 -26.52 -29.41 -9.98
N LYS A 211 -27.65 -28.68 -9.84
CA LYS A 211 -27.69 -27.19 -10.00
C LYS A 211 -27.24 -26.47 -8.73
N GLU A 212 -27.46 -27.04 -7.55
CA GLU A 212 -26.98 -26.48 -6.28
C GLU A 212 -25.49 -26.76 -6.16
N ASP A 213 -25.08 -28.00 -6.49
CA ASP A 213 -23.68 -28.35 -6.70
C ASP A 213 -23.03 -27.42 -7.73
N ARG A 214 -23.64 -27.22 -8.91
CA ARG A 214 -23.15 -26.27 -9.94
C ARG A 214 -23.12 -24.82 -9.46
N LEU A 215 -24.10 -24.34 -8.70
CA LEU A 215 -24.09 -22.98 -8.13
C LEU A 215 -23.00 -22.84 -7.06
N GLY A 216 -22.74 -23.91 -6.29
CA GLY A 216 -21.60 -24.03 -5.38
C GLY A 216 -20.27 -23.99 -6.13
N TYR A 217 -20.13 -24.75 -7.21
CA TYR A 217 -18.97 -24.71 -8.11
C TYR A 217 -18.80 -23.34 -8.77
N GLU A 218 -19.87 -22.69 -9.24
CA GLU A 218 -19.80 -21.35 -9.84
C GLU A 218 -19.41 -20.29 -8.78
N GLY A 219 -19.89 -20.43 -7.55
CA GLY A 219 -19.49 -19.61 -6.41
C GLY A 219 -18.04 -19.85 -5.96
N LEU A 220 -17.59 -21.11 -6.00
CA LEU A 220 -16.21 -21.50 -5.67
C LEU A 220 -15.23 -21.06 -6.76
N GLN A 221 -15.61 -21.16 -8.04
CA GLN A 221 -14.85 -20.64 -9.18
C GLN A 221 -14.69 -19.12 -9.06
N LYS A 222 -15.77 -18.37 -8.74
CA LYS A 222 -15.68 -16.92 -8.51
C LYS A 222 -14.77 -16.56 -7.34
N LYS A 223 -14.73 -17.38 -6.27
CA LYS A 223 -13.77 -17.23 -5.17
C LYS A 223 -12.34 -17.53 -5.63
N PHE A 224 -12.12 -18.58 -6.41
CA PHE A 224 -10.81 -18.92 -6.96
C PHE A 224 -10.28 -17.83 -7.92
N GLU A 225 -11.11 -17.34 -8.85
CA GLU A 225 -10.79 -16.22 -9.73
C GLU A 225 -10.48 -14.92 -8.96
N LYS A 226 -11.15 -14.70 -7.81
CA LYS A 226 -10.85 -13.57 -6.93
C LYS A 226 -9.47 -13.75 -6.26
N VAL A 227 -9.23 -14.90 -5.61
CA VAL A 227 -7.96 -15.20 -4.94
C VAL A 227 -6.79 -15.21 -5.93
N GLN A 228 -7.01 -15.66 -7.17
CA GLN A 228 -6.00 -15.60 -8.24
C GLN A 228 -5.66 -14.14 -8.60
N LYS A 229 -6.64 -13.24 -8.71
CA LYS A 229 -6.40 -11.80 -8.94
C LYS A 229 -5.69 -11.14 -7.76
N GLU A 230 -6.05 -11.49 -6.53
CA GLU A 230 -5.38 -10.99 -5.32
C GLU A 230 -3.92 -11.48 -5.23
N ARG A 231 -3.66 -12.75 -5.59
CA ARG A 231 -2.30 -13.30 -5.76
C ARG A 231 -1.52 -12.54 -6.84
N ASP A 232 -2.13 -12.28 -7.99
CA ASP A 232 -1.44 -11.65 -9.13
C ASP A 232 -1.11 -10.19 -8.83
N ALA A 233 -2.03 -9.43 -8.22
CA ALA A 233 -1.75 -8.09 -7.69
C ALA A 233 -0.61 -8.09 -6.67
N ALA A 234 -0.65 -8.97 -5.66
CA ALA A 234 0.41 -9.07 -4.66
C ALA A 234 1.77 -9.51 -5.26
N MET A 235 1.78 -10.29 -6.34
CA MET A 235 3.02 -10.61 -7.08
C MET A 235 3.56 -9.41 -7.87
N ASP A 236 2.69 -8.55 -8.41
CA ASP A 236 3.11 -7.34 -9.12
C ASP A 236 3.59 -6.24 -8.15
N GLU A 237 2.92 -6.05 -7.01
CA GLU A 237 3.41 -5.22 -5.89
C GLU A 237 4.79 -5.71 -5.40
N LEU A 238 4.97 -7.04 -5.25
CA LEU A 238 6.25 -7.62 -4.85
C LEU A 238 7.35 -7.43 -5.90
N LYS A 239 7.03 -7.39 -7.20
CA LYS A 239 7.98 -7.02 -8.27
C LYS A 239 8.34 -5.54 -8.16
N GLU A 240 7.35 -4.67 -8.00
CA GLU A 240 7.56 -3.22 -7.93
C GLU A 240 8.39 -2.82 -6.70
N LEU A 241 8.13 -3.42 -5.53
CA LEU A 241 8.94 -3.25 -4.32
C LEU A 241 10.37 -3.78 -4.48
N LYS A 242 10.57 -4.88 -5.21
CA LYS A 242 11.91 -5.39 -5.55
C LYS A 242 12.66 -4.45 -6.49
N MET A 243 11.99 -3.89 -7.51
CA MET A 243 12.57 -2.88 -8.40
C MET A 243 12.97 -1.64 -7.60
N ARG A 244 12.05 -1.03 -6.84
CA ARG A 244 12.37 0.13 -5.98
C ARG A 244 13.55 -0.14 -5.03
N ARG A 245 13.64 -1.34 -4.46
CA ARG A 245 14.79 -1.73 -3.61
C ARG A 245 16.09 -1.78 -4.41
N LEU A 246 16.09 -2.34 -5.61
CA LEU A 246 17.25 -2.37 -6.50
C LEU A 246 17.64 -0.96 -6.95
N ASP A 247 16.68 -0.11 -7.32
CA ASP A 247 16.92 1.28 -7.73
C ASP A 247 17.58 2.09 -6.59
N VAL A 248 17.09 1.93 -5.35
CA VAL A 248 17.69 2.54 -4.15
C VAL A 248 19.10 1.97 -3.86
N GLN A 249 19.33 0.68 -4.07
CA GLN A 249 20.66 0.08 -3.92
C GLN A 249 21.64 0.58 -4.99
N VAL A 250 21.20 0.72 -6.25
CA VAL A 250 22.00 1.29 -7.34
C VAL A 250 22.30 2.77 -7.05
N ALA A 251 21.32 3.56 -6.61
CA ALA A 251 21.51 4.96 -6.26
C ALA A 251 22.47 5.16 -5.07
N THR A 252 22.41 4.31 -4.04
CA THR A 252 23.36 4.40 -2.91
C THR A 252 24.77 3.98 -3.31
N LEU A 253 24.94 2.93 -4.12
CA LEU A 253 26.25 2.53 -4.67
C LEU A 253 26.84 3.59 -5.62
N GLN A 254 26.01 4.21 -6.47
CA GLN A 254 26.43 5.34 -7.32
C GLN A 254 26.88 6.54 -6.48
N LYS A 255 26.12 6.90 -5.43
CA LYS A 255 26.49 7.99 -4.52
C LYS A 255 27.79 7.70 -3.76
N GLN A 256 28.00 6.46 -3.32
CA GLN A 256 29.25 6.02 -2.69
C GLN A 256 30.44 6.11 -3.66
N LEU A 257 30.28 5.62 -4.90
CA LEU A 257 31.30 5.74 -5.94
C LEU A 257 31.62 7.20 -6.26
N GLU A 258 30.61 8.08 -6.33
CA GLU A 258 30.82 9.51 -6.55
C GLU A 258 31.56 10.19 -5.38
N THR A 259 31.26 9.82 -4.13
CA THR A 259 32.02 10.30 -2.97
C THR A 259 33.46 9.80 -2.97
N GLU A 260 33.72 8.54 -3.35
CA GLU A 260 35.08 8.01 -3.42
C GLU A 260 35.89 8.60 -4.58
N LEU A 261 35.27 8.90 -5.72
CA LEU A 261 35.93 9.66 -6.79
C LEU A 261 36.27 11.10 -6.35
N LYS A 262 35.38 11.77 -5.61
CA LYS A 262 35.64 13.10 -5.02
C LYS A 262 36.72 13.06 -3.93
N ASN A 263 36.77 11.99 -3.13
CA ASN A 263 37.81 11.77 -2.13
C ASN A 263 39.17 11.49 -2.79
N GLY A 264 39.21 10.64 -3.83
CA GLY A 264 40.39 10.38 -4.63
C GLY A 264 40.95 11.64 -5.31
N ALA A 265 40.08 12.46 -5.92
CA ALA A 265 40.47 13.74 -6.51
C ALA A 265 41.07 14.71 -5.46
N ARG A 266 40.47 14.82 -4.27
CA ARG A 266 41.00 15.63 -3.15
C ARG A 266 42.32 15.09 -2.59
N LEU A 267 42.51 13.77 -2.58
CA LEU A 267 43.77 13.15 -2.16
C LEU A 267 44.87 13.40 -3.19
N GLN A 268 44.56 13.31 -4.48
CA GLN A 268 45.47 13.64 -5.57
C GLN A 268 45.86 15.13 -5.53
N GLU A 269 44.90 16.05 -5.40
CA GLU A 269 45.15 17.49 -5.26
C GLU A 269 46.09 17.82 -4.08
N ARG A 270 45.95 17.11 -2.95
CA ARG A 270 46.84 17.25 -1.79
C ARG A 270 48.22 16.63 -2.03
N LEU A 271 48.31 15.53 -2.77
CA LEU A 271 49.57 14.91 -3.15
C LEU A 271 50.35 15.80 -4.13
N ASP A 272 49.67 16.37 -5.11
CA ASP A 272 50.27 17.30 -6.07
C ASP A 272 50.77 18.57 -5.37
N LYS A 273 49.95 19.19 -4.50
CA LYS A 273 50.36 20.34 -3.68
C LYS A 273 51.56 20.04 -2.78
N THR A 274 51.60 18.90 -2.09
CA THR A 274 52.75 18.53 -1.26
C THR A 274 54.00 18.17 -2.08
N ALA A 275 53.84 17.72 -3.34
CA ALA A 275 54.94 17.53 -4.28
C ALA A 275 55.49 18.88 -4.80
N GLU A 276 54.62 19.87 -5.06
CA GLU A 276 55.01 21.26 -5.38
C GLU A 276 55.76 21.92 -4.21
N GLU A 277 55.20 21.86 -2.99
CA GLU A 277 55.84 22.35 -1.76
C GLU A 277 57.22 21.71 -1.54
N PHE A 278 57.33 20.39 -1.74
CA PHE A 278 58.61 19.68 -1.64
C PHE A 278 59.60 20.08 -2.74
N SER A 279 59.13 20.34 -3.97
CA SER A 279 60.00 20.82 -5.06
C SER A 279 60.53 22.22 -4.78
N LEU A 280 59.66 23.13 -4.31
CA LEU A 280 60.04 24.49 -3.91
C LEU A 280 61.06 24.46 -2.77
N TYR A 281 60.81 23.70 -1.70
CA TYR A 281 61.75 23.54 -0.59
C TYR A 281 63.10 22.96 -1.04
N LYS A 282 63.09 22.00 -1.98
CA LYS A 282 64.29 21.40 -2.58
C LYS A 282 65.05 22.37 -3.48
N GLU A 283 64.38 23.33 -4.10
CA GLU A 283 65.01 24.41 -4.87
C GLU A 283 65.57 25.50 -3.97
N ASP A 284 64.85 25.92 -2.93
CA ASP A 284 65.37 26.83 -1.90
C ASP A 284 66.59 26.26 -1.19
N ALA A 285 66.58 24.97 -0.83
CA ALA A 285 67.74 24.30 -0.26
C ALA A 285 68.95 24.33 -1.22
N ARG A 286 68.76 24.05 -2.52
CA ARG A 286 69.83 24.18 -3.53
C ARG A 286 70.32 25.63 -3.67
N ASN A 287 69.41 26.60 -3.67
CA ASN A 287 69.72 28.03 -3.78
C ASN A 287 70.53 28.50 -2.57
N GLN A 288 70.17 28.08 -1.35
CA GLN A 288 70.93 28.36 -0.14
C GLN A 288 72.32 27.70 -0.17
N ILE A 289 72.43 26.43 -0.59
CA ILE A 289 73.73 25.76 -0.77
C ILE A 289 74.59 26.50 -1.81
N SER A 290 74.01 26.91 -2.94
CA SER A 290 74.69 27.68 -3.99
C SER A 290 75.19 29.04 -3.48
N GLN A 291 74.37 29.77 -2.73
CA GLN A 291 74.78 31.03 -2.11
C GLN A 291 75.87 30.85 -1.04
N LEU A 292 75.80 29.77 -0.24
CA LEU A 292 76.80 29.48 0.79
C LEU A 292 78.13 29.03 0.19
N THR A 293 78.11 28.21 -0.85
CA THR A 293 79.32 27.81 -1.60
C THR A 293 79.95 29.03 -2.27
N TYR A 294 79.18 29.88 -2.97
CA TYR A 294 79.72 31.12 -3.55
C TYR A 294 80.31 32.08 -2.50
N LYS A 295 79.67 32.24 -1.33
CA LYS A 295 80.23 33.03 -0.21
C LYS A 295 81.54 32.43 0.30
N LEU A 296 81.58 31.12 0.53
CA LEU A 296 82.76 30.41 1.01
C LEU A 296 83.92 30.43 0.00
N GLU A 297 83.61 30.35 -1.29
CA GLU A 297 84.58 30.45 -2.40
C GLU A 297 85.12 31.88 -2.53
N ARG A 298 84.28 32.90 -2.35
CA ARG A 298 84.69 34.31 -2.28
C ARG A 298 85.58 34.62 -1.07
N GLU A 299 85.27 34.10 0.11
CA GLU A 299 86.13 34.29 1.29
C GLU A 299 87.44 33.50 1.17
N ARG A 300 87.46 32.34 0.48
CA ARG A 300 88.70 31.64 0.11
C ARG A 300 89.55 32.47 -0.85
N ALA A 301 88.95 33.07 -1.88
CA ALA A 301 89.65 33.95 -2.80
C ALA A 301 90.28 35.15 -2.06
N ARG A 302 89.51 35.81 -1.18
CA ARG A 302 90.01 36.90 -0.31
C ARG A 302 91.13 36.47 0.63
N TYR A 303 91.03 35.29 1.22
CA TYR A 303 92.08 34.75 2.08
C TYR A 303 93.37 34.47 1.30
N ASN A 304 93.26 33.92 0.10
CA ASN A 304 94.40 33.69 -0.79
C ASN A 304 95.04 35.01 -1.23
N GLU A 305 94.23 35.98 -1.67
CA GLU A 305 94.67 37.33 -2.06
C GLU A 305 95.42 38.03 -0.91
N LEU A 306 94.84 38.04 0.29
CA LEU A 306 95.48 38.57 1.49
C LEU A 306 96.74 37.76 1.89
N SER A 307 96.77 36.45 1.65
CA SER A 307 97.96 35.62 1.90
C SER A 307 99.08 35.91 0.89
N GLU A 308 98.75 36.24 -0.36
CA GLU A 308 99.68 36.66 -1.40
C GLU A 308 100.20 38.08 -1.13
N GLU A 309 99.33 39.02 -0.71
CA GLU A 309 99.72 40.36 -0.25
C GLU A 309 100.69 40.29 0.95
N ASN A 310 100.37 39.49 1.97
CA ASN A 310 101.25 39.30 3.12
C ASN A 310 102.59 38.67 2.71
N ALA A 311 102.58 37.66 1.83
CA ALA A 311 103.81 37.07 1.29
C ALA A 311 104.63 38.06 0.44
N ALA A 312 103.98 39.01 -0.24
CA ALA A 312 104.62 40.08 -0.99
C ALA A 312 105.23 41.15 -0.09
N GLU A 313 104.53 41.58 0.98
CA GLU A 313 105.08 42.55 1.94
C GLU A 313 106.18 41.92 2.81
N ILE A 314 106.10 40.63 3.17
CA ILE A 314 107.21 39.91 3.79
C ILE A 314 108.45 39.97 2.89
N LYS A 315 108.33 39.61 1.60
CA LYS A 315 109.44 39.75 0.62
C LYS A 315 109.91 41.19 0.47
N ARG A 316 109.02 42.18 0.54
CA ARG A 316 109.38 43.61 0.47
C ARG A 316 110.16 44.05 1.72
N LEU A 317 109.80 43.55 2.90
CA LEU A 317 110.50 43.80 4.15
C LEU A 317 111.84 43.06 4.20
N GLU A 318 111.92 41.82 3.71
CA GLU A 318 113.17 41.06 3.51
C GLU A 318 114.13 41.83 2.59
N ASN A 319 113.67 42.22 1.39
CA ASN A 319 114.43 43.06 0.46
C ASN A 319 114.84 44.41 1.08
N LYS A 320 113.99 45.02 1.92
CA LYS A 320 114.30 46.28 2.60
C LYS A 320 115.32 46.09 3.72
N MET A 321 115.30 44.96 4.45
CA MET A 321 116.32 44.60 5.43
C MET A 321 117.66 44.29 4.76
N GLU A 322 117.67 43.60 3.62
CA GLU A 322 118.87 43.39 2.81
C GLU A 322 119.40 44.72 2.25
N ALA A 323 118.54 45.58 1.71
CA ALA A 323 118.91 46.92 1.29
C ALA A 323 119.44 47.78 2.44
N PHE A 324 118.90 47.67 3.66
CA PHE A 324 119.47 48.33 4.84
C PHE A 324 120.79 47.69 5.31
N ARG A 325 120.99 46.39 5.12
CA ARG A 325 122.27 45.72 5.39
C ARG A 325 123.35 46.23 4.44
N LEU A 326 123.04 46.28 3.14
CA LEU A 326 123.90 46.86 2.11
C LEU A 326 124.10 48.37 2.31
N LEU A 327 123.07 49.09 2.75
CA LEU A 327 123.17 50.52 3.05
C LEU A 327 124.06 50.77 4.26
N SER A 328 123.94 50.01 5.36
CA SER A 328 124.89 50.09 6.49
C SER A 328 126.31 49.80 6.00
N GLU A 329 126.48 48.69 5.28
CA GLU A 329 127.75 48.31 4.64
C GLU A 329 128.25 49.34 3.61
N SER A 330 127.48 50.37 3.25
CA SER A 330 127.88 51.48 2.38
C SER A 330 127.99 52.82 3.09
N VAL A 331 127.23 53.06 4.16
CA VAL A 331 127.36 54.25 5.03
C VAL A 331 128.63 54.14 5.86
N ASP A 332 128.98 52.93 6.31
CA ASP A 332 130.30 52.60 6.84
C ASP A 332 131.44 52.82 5.82
N LYS A 333 131.12 53.00 4.52
CA LYS A 333 132.04 53.36 3.42
C LYS A 333 131.85 54.80 2.90
N ASN A 334 130.90 55.57 3.43
CA ASN A 334 130.44 56.84 2.84
C ASN A 334 130.09 57.90 3.92
N THR A 335 130.85 57.91 5.02
CA THR A 335 130.87 59.00 6.01
C THR A 335 131.61 60.25 5.52
N ASP A 336 132.12 60.24 4.29
CA ASP A 336 132.82 61.36 3.65
C ASP A 336 131.91 62.20 2.75
N THR A 337 131.87 63.53 3.00
CA THR A 337 131.25 64.63 2.21
C THR A 337 129.72 64.85 2.30
N ALA A 338 129.26 66.11 2.13
CA ALA A 338 127.90 66.55 2.50
C ALA A 338 127.36 67.81 1.77
N GLY A 339 126.02 67.92 1.67
CA GLY A 339 125.21 69.08 1.22
C GLY A 339 123.77 68.64 0.85
N VAL A 340 122.63 69.22 1.27
CA VAL A 340 122.19 70.46 1.97
C VAL A 340 121.86 71.67 1.08
N THR A 341 120.58 71.81 0.65
CA THR A 341 120.03 72.98 -0.10
C THR A 341 118.54 73.31 0.19
N ASP A 342 117.83 72.54 1.00
CA ASP A 342 116.41 72.22 0.69
C ASP A 342 115.34 73.08 1.39
N ALA A 343 115.69 74.21 1.98
CA ALA A 343 114.79 74.93 2.91
C ALA A 343 113.66 75.76 2.24
N SER A 344 113.80 76.15 0.96
CA SER A 344 112.89 77.13 0.33
C SER A 344 111.71 76.53 -0.44
N SER A 345 111.80 75.28 -0.88
CA SER A 345 110.71 74.57 -1.57
C SER A 345 109.54 74.30 -0.61
N VAL A 346 109.88 73.83 0.60
CA VAL A 346 108.97 73.37 1.66
C VAL A 346 107.78 74.32 1.94
N SER A 347 107.97 75.64 1.87
CA SER A 347 106.90 76.62 2.11
C SER A 347 105.89 76.73 0.95
N VAL A 348 106.32 76.55 -0.29
CA VAL A 348 105.42 76.50 -1.46
C VAL A 348 104.67 75.16 -1.47
N ASP A 349 105.41 74.07 -1.23
CA ASP A 349 104.87 72.71 -1.14
C ASP A 349 103.79 72.62 -0.04
N LEU A 350 103.98 73.28 1.10
CA LEU A 350 103.01 73.33 2.20
C LEU A 350 101.70 74.04 1.81
N ILE A 351 101.76 75.17 1.11
CA ILE A 351 100.55 75.88 0.65
C ILE A 351 99.82 75.06 -0.43
N GLN A 352 100.57 74.42 -1.32
CA GLN A 352 99.99 73.56 -2.36
C GLN A 352 99.33 72.30 -1.74
N ALA A 353 99.95 71.70 -0.72
CA ALA A 353 99.37 70.60 0.05
C ALA A 353 98.10 71.01 0.82
N GLN A 354 98.06 72.22 1.38
CA GLN A 354 96.84 72.75 2.02
C GLN A 354 95.71 72.98 1.00
N TYR A 355 96.04 73.45 -0.21
CA TYR A 355 95.06 73.60 -1.28
C TYR A 355 94.49 72.25 -1.74
N THR A 356 95.33 71.23 -1.94
CA THR A 356 94.85 69.88 -2.31
C THR A 356 94.03 69.26 -1.18
N GLN A 357 94.46 69.40 0.09
CA GLN A 357 93.69 68.91 1.24
C GLN A 357 92.32 69.59 1.37
N ALA A 358 92.24 70.90 1.09
CA ALA A 358 90.96 71.62 1.05
C ALA A 358 90.08 71.12 -0.11
N GLN A 359 90.66 70.88 -1.30
CA GLN A 359 89.93 70.35 -2.45
C GLN A 359 89.40 68.93 -2.20
N GLU A 360 90.17 68.08 -1.53
CA GLU A 360 89.77 66.73 -1.11
C GLU A 360 88.66 66.78 -0.06
N ASN A 361 88.74 67.70 0.92
CA ASN A 361 87.69 67.91 1.91
C ASN A 361 86.36 68.32 1.23
N TRP A 362 86.39 69.27 0.29
CA TRP A 362 85.20 69.63 -0.49
C TRP A 362 84.63 68.44 -1.30
N LYS A 363 85.48 67.63 -1.95
CA LYS A 363 85.06 66.40 -2.66
C LYS A 363 84.47 65.34 -1.72
N LEU A 364 84.98 65.22 -0.49
CA LEU A 364 84.44 64.32 0.53
C LEU A 364 83.07 64.79 1.04
N ILE A 365 82.91 66.10 1.27
CA ILE A 365 81.63 66.72 1.62
C ILE A 365 80.61 66.52 0.48
N GLU A 366 80.98 66.83 -0.76
CA GLU A 366 80.17 66.59 -1.96
C GLU A 366 79.77 65.10 -2.09
N SER A 367 80.72 64.18 -1.96
CA SER A 367 80.45 62.73 -1.95
C SER A 367 79.48 62.33 -0.84
N SER A 368 79.56 62.95 0.35
CA SER A 368 78.64 62.67 1.46
C SER A 368 77.21 63.16 1.18
N TYR A 369 77.06 64.34 0.55
CA TYR A 369 75.76 64.85 0.14
C TYR A 369 75.16 64.04 -1.02
N LEU A 370 75.96 63.68 -2.04
CA LEU A 370 75.52 62.82 -3.14
C LEU A 370 75.06 61.44 -2.64
N LYS A 371 75.80 60.82 -1.71
CA LYS A 371 75.38 59.58 -1.04
C LYS A 371 74.06 59.75 -0.28
N LYS A 372 73.87 60.88 0.41
CA LYS A 372 72.63 61.14 1.17
C LYS A 372 71.44 61.44 0.25
N ILE A 373 71.64 62.14 -0.87
CA ILE A 373 70.62 62.33 -1.91
C ILE A 373 70.22 60.97 -2.49
N SER A 374 71.18 60.17 -2.94
CA SER A 374 70.91 58.83 -3.49
C SER A 374 70.20 57.89 -2.50
N SER A 375 70.53 57.97 -1.20
CA SER A 375 69.78 57.27 -0.14
C SER A 375 68.33 57.73 -0.06
N LEU A 376 68.08 59.05 -0.05
CA LEU A 376 66.73 59.61 0.04
C LEU A 376 65.90 59.33 -1.23
N GLU A 377 66.51 59.33 -2.41
CA GLU A 377 65.88 58.95 -3.67
C GLU A 377 65.47 57.47 -3.65
N ASN A 378 66.35 56.59 -3.17
CA ASN A 378 66.04 55.18 -2.94
C ASN A 378 64.90 54.99 -1.91
N ASP A 379 64.94 55.71 -0.79
CA ASP A 379 63.91 55.62 0.26
C ASP A 379 62.55 56.10 -0.26
N VAL A 380 62.51 57.17 -1.06
CA VAL A 380 61.31 57.66 -1.76
C VAL A 380 60.78 56.61 -2.73
N GLU A 381 61.64 55.93 -3.49
CA GLU A 381 61.22 54.89 -4.44
C GLU A 381 60.70 53.64 -3.72
N VAL A 382 61.36 53.21 -2.64
CA VAL A 382 60.87 52.13 -1.76
C VAL A 382 59.52 52.49 -1.12
N LEU A 383 59.29 53.75 -0.76
CA LEU A 383 58.00 54.21 -0.24
C LEU A 383 56.91 54.20 -1.32
N LYS A 384 57.18 54.64 -2.56
CA LYS A 384 56.23 54.50 -3.68
C LYS A 384 55.87 53.04 -3.96
N GLN A 385 56.85 52.14 -3.94
CA GLN A 385 56.60 50.72 -4.18
C GLN A 385 55.74 50.10 -3.06
N LYS A 386 55.95 50.51 -1.80
CA LYS A 386 55.08 50.14 -0.67
C LYS A 386 53.66 50.69 -0.81
N ASP A 387 53.50 51.92 -1.28
CA ASP A 387 52.18 52.55 -1.50
C ASP A 387 51.41 51.92 -2.67
N ILE A 388 52.10 51.55 -3.75
CA ILE A 388 51.52 50.76 -4.85
C ILE A 388 51.12 49.36 -4.35
N ALA A 389 51.90 48.74 -3.47
CA ALA A 389 51.60 47.43 -2.91
C ALA A 389 50.41 47.47 -1.92
N SER A 390 50.34 48.47 -1.03
CA SER A 390 49.18 48.67 -0.14
C SER A 390 47.93 49.00 -0.94
N SER A 391 48.02 49.87 -1.94
CA SER A 391 46.92 50.20 -2.86
C SER A 391 46.39 48.98 -3.63
N ARG A 392 47.26 48.03 -4.01
CA ARG A 392 46.85 46.74 -4.58
C ARG A 392 46.14 45.86 -3.54
N LYS A 393 46.69 45.73 -2.33
CA LYS A 393 46.08 44.94 -1.24
C LYS A 393 44.72 45.47 -0.81
N ILE A 394 44.56 46.80 -0.77
CA ILE A 394 43.26 47.45 -0.48
C ILE A 394 42.25 47.08 -1.57
N LYS A 395 42.63 47.11 -2.86
CA LYS A 395 41.73 46.73 -3.97
C LYS A 395 41.35 45.25 -3.95
N THR A 396 42.25 44.33 -3.60
CA THR A 396 41.89 42.91 -3.46
C THR A 396 40.96 42.72 -2.26
N MET A 397 41.30 43.24 -1.08
CA MET A 397 40.43 43.15 0.11
C MET A 397 39.06 43.79 -0.10
N GLN A 398 38.97 44.89 -0.88
CA GLN A 398 37.69 45.51 -1.25
C GLN A 398 36.88 44.66 -2.25
N SER A 399 37.54 43.83 -3.07
CA SER A 399 36.87 42.84 -3.92
C SER A 399 36.37 41.66 -3.07
N ASP A 400 37.21 41.15 -2.17
CA ASP A 400 36.88 40.02 -1.29
C ASP A 400 35.72 40.37 -0.34
N LEU A 401 35.70 41.59 0.20
CA LEU A 401 34.58 42.11 1.00
C LEU A 401 33.28 42.24 0.20
N LYS A 402 33.35 42.58 -1.10
CA LYS A 402 32.17 42.62 -1.97
C LYS A 402 31.66 41.23 -2.31
N SER A 403 32.54 40.26 -2.54
CA SER A 403 32.17 38.85 -2.72
C SER A 403 31.45 38.35 -1.47
N ARG A 404 32.08 38.48 -0.29
CA ARG A 404 31.50 38.06 0.98
C ARG A 404 30.19 38.77 1.33
N ALA A 405 30.03 40.04 0.98
CA ALA A 405 28.76 40.75 1.16
C ALA A 405 27.64 40.19 0.24
N ALA A 406 27.97 39.79 -0.99
CA ALA A 406 27.02 39.10 -1.88
C ALA A 406 26.69 37.69 -1.36
N GLU A 407 27.70 36.91 -0.97
CA GLU A 407 27.56 35.57 -0.35
C GLU A 407 26.65 35.62 0.90
N ILE A 408 26.85 36.61 1.78
CA ILE A 408 26.00 36.83 2.97
C ILE A 408 24.56 37.19 2.55
N SER A 409 24.37 37.98 1.50
CA SER A 409 23.03 38.35 1.01
C SER A 409 22.30 37.14 0.44
N GLU A 410 22.98 36.30 -0.34
CA GLU A 410 22.46 35.04 -0.87
C GLU A 410 22.14 34.04 0.25
N LEU A 411 22.99 33.94 1.28
CA LEU A 411 22.72 33.08 2.44
C LEU A 411 21.52 33.55 3.27
N LEU A 412 21.29 34.86 3.39
CA LEU A 412 20.11 35.42 4.06
C LEU A 412 18.82 35.19 3.24
N GLU A 413 18.88 35.30 1.91
CA GLU A 413 17.74 34.97 1.04
C GLU A 413 17.40 33.48 1.15
N ASN A 414 18.40 32.60 1.06
CA ASN A 414 18.24 31.15 1.27
C ASN A 414 17.71 30.80 2.67
N GLU A 415 18.18 31.45 3.73
CA GLU A 415 17.63 31.26 5.08
C GLU A 415 16.14 31.67 5.14
N SER A 416 15.78 32.79 4.50
CA SER A 416 14.38 33.24 4.46
C SER A 416 13.46 32.25 3.72
N ALA A 417 13.94 31.66 2.62
CA ALA A 417 13.22 30.64 1.87
C ALA A 417 13.04 29.34 2.69
N LEU A 418 14.12 28.84 3.30
CA LEU A 418 14.08 27.64 4.16
C LEU A 418 13.19 27.84 5.39
N ARG A 419 13.15 29.04 5.98
CA ARG A 419 12.21 29.37 7.06
C ARG A 419 10.76 29.34 6.57
N ALA A 420 10.47 29.81 5.36
CA ALA A 420 9.13 29.76 4.77
C ALA A 420 8.69 28.31 4.44
N GLU A 421 9.59 27.46 3.93
CA GLU A 421 9.32 26.03 3.73
C GLU A 421 9.10 25.27 5.04
N LEU A 422 9.86 25.62 6.09
CA LEU A 422 9.71 25.06 7.43
C LEU A 422 8.34 25.44 8.04
N GLU A 423 7.89 26.68 7.86
CA GLU A 423 6.54 27.07 8.30
C GLU A 423 5.44 26.41 7.44
N ALA A 424 5.63 26.28 6.12
CA ALA A 424 4.69 25.57 5.25
C ALA A 424 4.55 24.08 5.63
N THR A 425 5.65 23.40 5.95
CA THR A 425 5.64 22.00 6.36
C THR A 425 5.07 21.77 7.77
N LYS A 426 5.30 22.70 8.72
CA LYS A 426 4.57 22.70 10.01
C LYS A 426 3.06 22.84 9.81
N ASN A 427 2.60 23.79 8.99
CA ASN A 427 1.17 23.99 8.73
C ASN A 427 0.55 22.72 8.09
N GLN A 428 1.28 22.03 7.21
CA GLN A 428 0.84 20.74 6.66
C GLN A 428 0.80 19.63 7.72
N LEU A 429 1.75 19.60 8.67
CA LEU A 429 1.74 18.68 9.79
C LEU A 429 0.54 18.92 10.72
N GLU A 430 0.26 20.17 11.09
CA GLU A 430 -0.90 20.53 11.92
C GLU A 430 -2.22 20.13 11.25
N ILE A 431 -2.37 20.35 9.93
CA ILE A 431 -3.54 19.87 9.18
C ILE A 431 -3.62 18.34 9.24
N ALA A 432 -2.53 17.62 8.99
CA ALA A 432 -2.50 16.16 9.03
C ALA A 432 -2.76 15.57 10.42
N GLU A 433 -2.34 16.25 11.49
CA GLU A 433 -2.64 15.87 12.88
C GLU A 433 -4.12 16.08 13.23
N ASN A 434 -4.75 17.15 12.75
CA ASN A 434 -6.19 17.38 12.88
C ASN A 434 -7.03 16.37 12.05
N ASP A 435 -6.60 16.06 10.83
CA ASP A 435 -7.23 15.01 9.99
C ASP A 435 -7.10 13.63 10.64
N LEU A 436 -5.93 13.31 11.22
CA LEU A 436 -5.71 12.06 11.97
C LEU A 436 -6.61 11.99 13.21
N GLU A 437 -6.77 13.09 13.94
CA GLU A 437 -7.59 13.13 15.16
C GLU A 437 -9.10 13.04 14.85
N THR A 438 -9.59 13.74 13.82
CA THR A 438 -10.98 13.58 13.36
C THR A 438 -11.25 12.18 12.82
N ALA A 439 -10.28 11.55 12.14
CA ALA A 439 -10.38 10.15 11.70
C ALA A 439 -10.45 9.17 12.88
N LYS A 440 -9.65 9.35 13.94
CA LYS A 440 -9.76 8.56 15.19
C LYS A 440 -11.14 8.71 15.84
N GLN A 441 -11.64 9.94 15.96
CA GLN A 441 -12.95 10.21 16.55
C GLN A 441 -14.09 9.56 15.74
N GLY A 442 -13.98 9.56 14.40
CA GLY A 442 -14.86 8.81 13.51
C GLY A 442 -14.78 7.29 13.72
N GLN A 443 -13.57 6.73 13.84
CA GLN A 443 -13.36 5.30 14.13
C GLN A 443 -13.98 4.90 15.48
N ASP A 444 -13.80 5.71 16.52
CA ASP A 444 -14.37 5.47 17.85
C ASP A 444 -15.90 5.61 17.87
N ALA A 445 -16.48 6.47 17.02
CA ALA A 445 -17.93 6.56 16.83
C ALA A 445 -18.47 5.28 16.17
N LEU A 446 -17.91 4.89 15.01
CA LEU A 446 -18.29 3.65 14.31
C LEU A 446 -18.12 2.41 15.20
N ARG A 447 -17.09 2.38 16.05
CA ARG A 447 -16.87 1.30 17.01
C ARG A 447 -17.98 1.24 18.07
N LYS A 448 -18.40 2.38 18.63
CA LYS A 448 -19.51 2.45 19.60
C LYS A 448 -20.83 2.00 18.95
N ASP A 449 -21.09 2.45 17.73
CA ASP A 449 -22.28 2.05 16.98
C ASP A 449 -22.31 0.53 16.71
N TYR A 450 -21.16 -0.05 16.33
CA TYR A 450 -21.01 -1.50 16.17
C TYR A 450 -21.18 -2.27 17.49
N GLU A 451 -20.63 -1.79 18.60
CA GLU A 451 -20.82 -2.41 19.92
C GLU A 451 -22.29 -2.34 20.38
N VAL A 452 -23.01 -1.25 20.05
CA VAL A 452 -24.46 -1.12 20.28
C VAL A 452 -25.27 -2.04 19.37
N GLU A 453 -24.98 -2.12 18.06
CA GLU A 453 -25.66 -3.03 17.14
C GLU A 453 -25.46 -4.49 17.56
N LYS A 454 -24.22 -4.87 17.88
CA LYS A 454 -23.89 -6.20 18.41
C LYS A 454 -24.72 -6.52 19.67
N ALA A 455 -24.77 -5.61 20.65
CA ALA A 455 -25.57 -5.82 21.86
C ALA A 455 -27.08 -5.91 21.56
N ASN A 456 -27.58 -5.20 20.54
CA ASN A 456 -28.97 -5.31 20.09
C ASN A 456 -29.26 -6.67 19.43
N LEU A 457 -28.32 -7.19 18.64
CA LEU A 457 -28.40 -8.53 18.04
C LEU A 457 -28.30 -9.64 19.09
N GLU A 458 -27.40 -9.53 20.07
CA GLU A 458 -27.26 -10.50 21.17
C GLU A 458 -28.54 -10.58 22.02
N ARG A 459 -29.14 -9.44 22.39
CA ARG A 459 -30.45 -9.44 23.09
C ARG A 459 -31.56 -10.05 22.24
N LYS A 460 -31.54 -9.87 20.91
CA LYS A 460 -32.52 -10.46 20.00
C LYS A 460 -32.34 -11.98 19.87
N ILE A 461 -31.10 -12.47 19.88
CA ILE A 461 -30.80 -13.92 19.92
C ILE A 461 -31.29 -14.51 21.24
N GLN A 462 -30.96 -13.89 22.38
CA GLN A 462 -31.43 -14.34 23.71
C GLN A 462 -32.96 -14.41 23.79
N ALA A 463 -33.68 -13.41 23.28
CA ALA A 463 -35.14 -13.42 23.25
C ALA A 463 -35.72 -14.56 22.39
N LEU A 464 -35.10 -14.87 21.24
CA LEU A 464 -35.49 -16.00 20.39
C LEU A 464 -35.14 -17.35 21.02
N GLU A 465 -34.07 -17.45 21.79
CA GLU A 465 -33.72 -18.66 22.56
C GLU A 465 -34.66 -18.87 23.75
N GLU A 466 -35.06 -17.80 24.46
CA GLU A 466 -36.13 -17.86 25.45
C GLU A 466 -37.46 -18.31 24.84
N GLU A 467 -37.86 -17.75 23.70
CA GLU A 467 -39.10 -18.15 23.01
C GLU A 467 -39.04 -19.61 22.56
N LYS A 468 -37.95 -20.03 21.92
CA LYS A 468 -37.68 -21.43 21.55
C LYS A 468 -37.78 -22.36 22.76
N ASN A 469 -37.21 -21.98 23.90
CA ASN A 469 -37.26 -22.77 25.13
C ASN A 469 -38.67 -22.81 25.75
N ARG A 470 -39.43 -21.71 25.70
CA ARG A 470 -40.86 -21.70 26.09
C ARG A 470 -41.68 -22.62 25.20
N LEU A 471 -41.51 -22.56 23.88
CA LEU A 471 -42.21 -23.42 22.91
C LEU A 471 -41.84 -24.90 23.08
N ALA A 472 -40.57 -25.20 23.35
CA ALA A 472 -40.11 -26.55 23.67
C ALA A 472 -40.76 -27.09 24.96
N ASN A 473 -40.82 -26.28 26.03
CA ASN A 473 -41.49 -26.65 27.28
C ASN A 473 -43.01 -26.84 27.12
N ILE A 474 -43.68 -25.99 26.31
CA ILE A 474 -45.10 -26.14 25.98
C ILE A 474 -45.35 -27.45 25.20
N ASN A 475 -44.52 -27.76 24.20
CA ASN A 475 -44.62 -29.03 23.47
C ASN A 475 -44.35 -30.24 24.38
N LYS A 476 -43.36 -30.15 25.29
CA LYS A 476 -43.10 -31.21 26.27
C LYS A 476 -44.31 -31.47 27.16
N LEU A 477 -44.87 -30.42 27.78
CA LEU A 477 -46.09 -30.52 28.60
C LEU A 477 -47.28 -31.11 27.80
N ARG A 478 -47.40 -30.75 26.51
CA ARG A 478 -48.44 -31.30 25.61
C ARG A 478 -48.25 -32.79 25.34
N ILE A 479 -47.01 -33.23 25.11
CA ILE A 479 -46.65 -34.65 24.94
C ILE A 479 -46.88 -35.43 26.24
N ASP A 480 -46.44 -34.90 27.38
CA ASP A 480 -46.65 -35.52 28.69
C ASP A 480 -48.15 -35.67 29.01
N THR A 481 -48.98 -34.69 28.59
CA THR A 481 -50.46 -34.75 28.71
C THR A 481 -51.08 -35.80 27.77
N GLN A 482 -50.57 -35.94 26.55
CA GLN A 482 -51.01 -36.96 25.59
C GLN A 482 -50.58 -38.38 25.99
N ALA A 483 -49.38 -38.55 26.57
CA ALA A 483 -48.95 -39.80 27.16
C ALA A 483 -49.82 -40.21 28.35
N SER A 484 -50.16 -39.25 29.22
CA SER A 484 -51.00 -39.49 30.41
C SER A 484 -52.46 -39.85 30.09
N SER A 485 -52.91 -39.70 28.84
CA SER A 485 -54.30 -39.94 28.44
C SER A 485 -54.52 -41.27 27.69
N GLN A 486 -53.51 -42.15 27.58
CA GLN A 486 -53.63 -43.44 26.89
C GLN A 486 -53.92 -44.66 27.81
N GLN A 487 -54.30 -44.45 29.08
CA GLN A 487 -54.68 -45.54 29.99
C GLN A 487 -56.21 -45.69 30.21
N ALA A 488 -57.03 -45.55 29.15
CA ALA A 488 -58.43 -45.99 29.18
C ALA A 488 -59.01 -46.35 27.80
N THR A 489 -59.38 -47.62 27.63
CA THR A 489 -60.34 -48.19 26.63
C THR A 489 -60.03 -48.12 25.12
N GLN A 490 -60.61 -49.10 24.41
CA GLN A 490 -60.69 -49.32 22.96
C GLN A 490 -62.16 -49.74 22.64
N PRO A 491 -62.61 -49.96 21.38
CA PRO A 491 -61.89 -49.96 20.09
C PRO A 491 -62.63 -49.22 18.91
N GLN A 492 -62.08 -49.40 17.69
CA GLN A 492 -62.71 -49.42 16.35
C GLN A 492 -62.50 -48.24 15.37
N THR A 493 -62.12 -48.64 14.15
CA THR A 493 -62.29 -48.00 12.82
C THR A 493 -62.17 -46.47 12.70
N GLY A 494 -61.21 -45.88 11.97
CA GLY A 494 -60.09 -46.43 11.18
C GLY A 494 -59.89 -45.61 9.89
N PHE A 495 -58.65 -45.52 9.38
CA PHE A 495 -58.23 -45.37 7.97
C PHE A 495 -56.69 -45.15 7.93
N TYR A 496 -56.05 -45.61 6.85
CA TYR A 496 -54.61 -45.61 6.52
C TYR A 496 -53.88 -44.27 6.77
N LEU A 497 -52.56 -44.22 7.04
CA LEU A 497 -51.45 -45.06 6.52
C LEU A 497 -50.37 -45.33 7.59
N ASN A 498 -49.56 -46.38 7.37
CA ASN A 498 -48.34 -46.68 8.13
C ASN A 498 -47.21 -47.00 7.14
N GLU A 499 -46.13 -46.23 7.14
CA GLU A 499 -44.86 -46.67 6.58
C GLU A 499 -43.65 -45.86 7.09
N PHE A 500 -42.52 -46.57 7.25
CA PHE A 500 -41.15 -46.13 7.55
C PHE A 500 -40.85 -45.27 8.79
N ASN A 501 -40.16 -45.90 9.74
CA ASN A 501 -39.21 -45.26 10.65
C ASN A 501 -37.90 -46.06 10.61
N SER A 502 -36.76 -45.37 10.50
CA SER A 502 -35.38 -45.89 10.55
C SER A 502 -34.93 -46.76 9.35
N SER A 503 -33.69 -46.66 8.85
CA SER A 503 -32.61 -45.69 9.13
C SER A 503 -31.46 -45.79 8.09
N SER A 504 -30.52 -44.83 8.17
CA SER A 504 -29.18 -44.79 7.52
C SER A 504 -29.05 -44.19 6.10
N SER A 505 -27.83 -43.72 5.81
CA SER A 505 -27.34 -42.99 4.61
C SER A 505 -27.79 -41.53 4.43
N LEU A 506 -26.94 -40.75 3.75
CA LEU A 506 -26.94 -39.29 3.73
C LEU A 506 -27.95 -38.69 2.74
N ASN A 507 -28.55 -37.56 3.10
CA ASN A 507 -29.28 -36.72 2.14
C ASN A 507 -28.32 -35.81 1.34
N HIS A 508 -28.57 -35.74 0.04
CA HIS A 508 -28.40 -34.53 -0.77
C HIS A 508 -29.80 -34.04 -1.20
N TYR A 509 -29.82 -32.99 -2.03
CA TYR A 509 -30.87 -32.58 -2.96
C TYR A 509 -31.62 -31.23 -2.69
N ARG A 510 -31.30 -30.23 -3.51
CA ARG A 510 -31.96 -28.93 -3.81
C ARG A 510 -33.48 -29.04 -4.09
N THR A 511 -34.24 -27.93 -4.10
CA THR A 511 -34.65 -27.19 -5.33
C THR A 511 -35.67 -26.03 -5.16
N GLN A 512 -35.43 -24.97 -5.96
CA GLN A 512 -36.36 -24.29 -6.90
C GLN A 512 -37.90 -24.30 -6.70
N ARG A 513 -38.45 -23.08 -6.87
CA ARG A 513 -39.74 -22.69 -7.50
C ARG A 513 -41.03 -22.84 -6.64
N SER A 514 -41.73 -21.76 -6.23
CA SER A 514 -42.45 -20.68 -6.98
C SER A 514 -43.89 -21.09 -7.37
N VAL A 515 -44.96 -20.26 -7.32
CA VAL A 515 -45.11 -18.80 -7.52
C VAL A 515 -46.35 -18.22 -6.76
N SER A 516 -46.31 -16.90 -6.44
CA SER A 516 -47.33 -15.79 -6.52
C SER A 516 -48.88 -16.03 -6.45
N LEU A 517 -49.79 -15.05 -6.31
CA LEU A 517 -49.81 -13.57 -6.49
C LEU A 517 -51.08 -12.94 -5.82
N VAL A 518 -51.34 -11.65 -6.08
CA VAL A 518 -52.56 -10.82 -5.80
C VAL A 518 -52.64 -10.30 -4.35
N SER A 519 -52.68 -8.99 -4.03
CA SER A 519 -52.54 -7.68 -4.75
C SER A 519 -52.35 -6.58 -3.65
N ALA A 520 -52.21 -5.25 -3.83
CA ALA A 520 -52.22 -4.20 -4.89
C ALA A 520 -51.58 -2.91 -4.26
N ASP A 521 -51.27 -1.76 -4.89
CA ASP A 521 -51.20 -1.27 -6.29
C ASP A 521 -50.21 -0.06 -6.36
N ASN A 522 -49.69 0.35 -7.53
CA ASN A 522 -49.99 1.61 -8.28
C ASN A 522 -50.54 2.82 -7.45
N ILE A 523 -50.18 4.10 -7.65
CA ILE A 523 -49.43 4.89 -8.68
C ILE A 523 -48.55 5.92 -7.89
N ALA A 524 -47.49 6.66 -8.30
CA ALA A 524 -46.92 7.19 -9.56
C ALA A 524 -45.35 7.29 -9.43
N LEU A 525 -44.47 7.58 -10.41
CA LEU A 525 -44.47 8.22 -11.75
C LEU A 525 -44.23 9.76 -11.78
N GLY A 526 -43.00 10.19 -12.15
CA GLY A 526 -42.59 11.60 -12.40
C GLY A 526 -41.04 11.78 -12.47
N GLU A 527 -40.53 12.65 -13.36
CA GLU A 527 -39.09 12.72 -13.78
C GLU A 527 -38.29 13.93 -13.23
N SER A 528 -37.00 14.05 -13.64
CA SER A 528 -35.99 15.12 -13.40
C SER A 528 -35.20 15.06 -12.07
N SER A 529 -33.84 15.13 -12.01
CA SER A 529 -32.81 16.03 -12.62
C SER A 529 -32.62 17.32 -11.80
N THR A 530 -31.43 17.81 -11.40
CA THR A 530 -30.01 17.37 -11.57
C THR A 530 -29.09 18.09 -10.56
N THR A 531 -27.90 17.54 -10.27
CA THR A 531 -26.77 18.28 -9.64
C THR A 531 -26.14 19.31 -10.60
N PRO A 532 -25.54 20.41 -10.10
CA PRO A 532 -24.20 20.74 -10.60
C PRO A 532 -23.16 21.31 -9.61
N ARG A 533 -21.93 21.01 -10.01
CA ARG A 533 -20.56 21.50 -9.69
C ARG A 533 -20.39 23.03 -9.44
N PRO A 534 -19.37 23.47 -8.68
CA PRO A 534 -19.12 24.89 -8.35
C PRO A 534 -18.35 25.70 -9.43
N GLY A 535 -18.37 27.03 -9.27
CA GLY A 535 -17.63 28.05 -10.04
C GLY A 535 -17.42 29.35 -9.23
N ALA A 536 -16.60 30.30 -9.70
CA ALA A 536 -15.99 31.36 -8.87
C ALA A 536 -16.27 32.82 -9.32
N PHE A 537 -15.58 33.77 -8.66
CA PHE A 537 -15.42 35.23 -8.88
C PHE A 537 -16.32 36.25 -8.12
N ALA A 538 -15.68 36.90 -7.13
CA ALA A 538 -15.58 38.35 -6.83
C ALA A 538 -16.80 39.32 -6.89
N GLY A 539 -16.87 40.25 -5.92
CA GLY A 539 -17.37 41.62 -6.24
C GLY A 539 -18.02 42.51 -5.16
N VAL A 540 -17.25 43.03 -4.18
CA VAL A 540 -17.31 44.44 -3.68
C VAL A 540 -18.62 45.04 -3.08
N SER A 541 -18.50 45.64 -1.87
CA SER A 541 -19.35 46.70 -1.26
C SER A 541 -20.75 46.35 -0.69
N SER A 542 -21.27 46.98 0.40
CA SER A 542 -20.68 48.01 1.29
C SER A 542 -21.34 48.12 2.70
N ARG A 543 -20.53 48.53 3.70
CA ARG A 543 -20.79 49.64 4.69
C ARG A 543 -21.94 49.53 5.73
N GLY A 544 -21.56 49.70 7.02
CA GLY A 544 -22.45 49.96 8.17
C GLY A 544 -22.04 49.13 9.40
N GLN A 545 -21.15 49.54 10.32
CA GLN A 545 -21.08 50.74 11.18
C GLN A 545 -22.06 50.73 12.38
N SER A 546 -21.61 50.27 13.57
CA SER A 546 -21.66 51.00 14.87
C SER A 546 -21.41 50.13 16.12
N GLN A 547 -20.61 50.66 17.05
CA GLN A 547 -20.74 50.66 18.54
C GLN A 547 -21.18 49.37 19.28
N SER A 548 -20.43 48.75 20.21
CA SER A 548 -19.66 49.19 21.40
C SER A 548 -20.44 49.33 22.73
N SER A 549 -20.29 48.35 23.63
CA SER A 549 -20.37 48.44 25.11
C SER A 549 -19.78 47.13 25.68
N PHE A 550 -18.83 47.07 26.62
CA PHE A 550 -18.69 47.66 27.97
C PHE A 550 -19.41 46.86 29.09
N PHE A 551 -18.77 46.83 30.27
CA PHE A 551 -18.94 45.94 31.45
C PHE A 551 -18.32 44.53 31.33
N GLY A 552 -17.63 43.98 32.36
CA GLY A 552 -17.14 44.67 33.57
C GLY A 552 -16.59 43.80 34.72
N SER A 553 -15.28 43.92 34.99
CA SER A 553 -14.61 43.97 36.32
C SER A 553 -14.67 42.82 37.36
N SER A 554 -13.56 42.68 38.13
CA SER A 554 -13.39 42.06 39.47
C SER A 554 -12.89 40.60 39.57
N LEU A 555 -12.11 40.16 40.59
CA LEU A 555 -11.24 40.87 41.57
C LEU A 555 -10.15 39.93 42.19
N HIS A 556 -8.87 40.19 41.88
CA HIS A 556 -7.76 40.45 42.83
C HIS A 556 -7.32 39.48 43.98
N HIS A 557 -6.07 39.00 43.88
CA HIS A 557 -5.09 38.86 44.99
C HIS A 557 -3.67 38.99 44.38
N SER A 558 -2.81 39.98 44.73
CA SER A 558 -1.90 40.07 45.91
C SER A 558 -0.89 38.91 45.97
N GLN A 559 0.44 39.09 46.11
CA GLN A 559 1.35 40.27 46.29
C GLN A 559 2.81 39.81 45.96
N SER A 560 3.89 40.62 45.82
CA SER A 560 4.17 42.08 45.85
C SER A 560 5.57 42.35 45.21
N SER A 561 5.98 43.64 45.10
CA SER A 561 7.37 44.18 45.13
C SER A 561 8.43 43.72 44.09
N SER A 562 9.24 44.59 43.46
CA SER A 562 9.30 46.06 43.45
C SER A 562 10.27 46.61 42.38
N MET A 563 9.94 47.76 41.78
CA MET A 563 10.76 49.00 41.58
C MET A 563 12.31 48.91 41.59
N LEU A 564 13.10 49.65 40.80
CA LEU A 564 12.92 50.80 39.87
C LEU A 564 14.20 50.84 38.95
N ASP A 565 14.47 51.71 37.95
CA ASP A 565 13.82 52.90 37.35
C ASP A 565 14.31 53.11 35.90
N THR A 566 13.71 54.02 35.12
CA THR A 566 14.22 54.48 33.79
C THR A 566 13.93 55.97 33.56
N ILE A 567 14.97 56.78 33.28
CA ILE A 567 14.84 58.19 32.87
C ILE A 567 15.81 58.54 31.73
N ASP A 568 15.20 58.93 30.61
CA ASP A 568 15.55 59.91 29.55
C ASP A 568 16.91 60.00 28.81
N ASP A 569 16.73 60.23 27.51
CA ASP A 569 17.57 60.76 26.41
C ASP A 569 18.17 62.19 26.75
N PRO A 570 19.03 62.88 25.95
CA PRO A 570 19.28 62.66 24.51
C PRO A 570 20.68 63.00 23.88
N LEU A 571 20.76 62.68 22.58
CA LEU A 571 21.37 63.46 21.47
C LEU A 571 22.89 63.46 21.12
N THR A 572 23.12 63.29 19.80
CA THR A 572 24.15 63.90 18.90
C THR A 572 25.61 63.44 18.80
N THR A 573 26.11 63.52 17.55
CA THR A 573 27.51 63.61 17.04
C THR A 573 28.43 62.40 17.27
N GLU A 574 28.90 61.68 16.24
CA GLU A 574 29.83 62.07 15.13
C GLU A 574 31.30 62.17 15.59
N GLU A 575 32.12 61.14 15.29
CA GLU A 575 33.45 61.27 14.62
C GLU A 575 34.08 59.88 14.31
N ASP A 576 34.98 59.83 13.32
CA ASP A 576 35.60 58.60 12.78
C ASP A 576 36.71 58.00 13.67
N ILE A 577 36.67 56.69 13.91
CA ILE A 577 37.86 55.91 14.31
C ILE A 577 37.94 54.58 13.55
N PHE A 578 38.97 54.42 12.71
CA PHE A 578 39.34 53.15 12.07
C PHE A 578 40.10 52.23 13.04
N PRO A 579 39.64 51.00 13.32
CA PRO A 579 40.45 49.97 13.99
C PRO A 579 41.23 49.14 12.95
N ALA A 580 42.52 49.41 12.80
CA ALA A 580 43.42 48.58 12.00
C ALA A 580 43.79 47.30 12.77
N SER A 581 43.10 46.19 12.51
CA SER A 581 43.34 44.88 13.15
C SER A 581 43.88 43.84 12.16
N SER A 582 44.93 43.12 12.57
CA SER A 582 45.46 41.93 11.87
C SER A 582 46.42 41.16 12.80
N PRO A 583 45.92 40.27 13.67
CA PRO A 583 46.75 39.27 14.33
C PRO A 583 47.04 38.11 13.37
N ILE A 584 48.27 37.58 13.39
CA ILE A 584 48.59 36.23 12.90
C ILE A 584 49.31 35.49 14.03
N SER A 585 48.95 34.23 14.23
CA SER A 585 49.34 33.39 15.37
C SER A 585 49.87 32.03 14.90
N GLY A 586 50.65 31.35 15.74
CA GLY A 586 51.14 29.97 15.56
C GLY A 586 52.67 29.87 15.52
N TYR A 587 53.41 29.18 16.41
CA TYR A 587 53.32 27.78 16.93
C TYR A 587 53.78 26.71 15.91
N ARG A 588 54.50 25.61 16.24
CA ARG A 588 55.16 25.01 17.45
C ARG A 588 56.20 23.96 16.93
N ALA A 589 57.26 23.47 17.59
CA ALA A 589 57.99 23.77 18.84
C ALA A 589 59.49 23.35 18.64
N ARG A 590 60.25 22.48 19.35
CA ARG A 590 60.12 21.60 20.54
C ARG A 590 61.49 21.08 21.06
N GLY A 591 61.86 21.32 22.32
CA GLY A 591 62.64 20.38 23.16
C GLY A 591 64.13 20.66 23.50
N GLY A 592 64.51 20.38 24.77
CA GLY A 592 65.91 20.17 25.23
C GLY A 592 66.54 21.29 26.07
N PRO A 593 67.03 21.05 27.30
CA PRO A 593 67.65 22.08 28.16
C PRO A 593 69.15 21.87 28.50
N GLY A 594 69.85 22.99 28.74
CA GLY A 594 71.12 23.11 29.48
C GLY A 594 71.32 24.60 29.85
N LEU A 595 71.53 24.99 31.12
CA LEU A 595 72.69 24.78 32.02
C LEU A 595 73.92 25.65 31.69
N SER A 596 74.60 26.11 32.75
CA SER A 596 75.76 27.03 32.80
C SER A 596 75.46 28.54 32.59
N HIS A 597 76.13 29.52 33.22
CA HIS A 597 76.88 29.57 34.50
C HIS A 597 77.24 31.02 34.89
N MET A 598 77.00 31.47 36.14
CA MET A 598 77.51 32.69 36.84
C MET A 598 77.30 34.08 36.16
N ALA A 599 77.02 35.21 36.83
CA ALA A 599 77.37 35.79 38.15
C ALA A 599 78.74 36.49 38.22
N SER A 600 78.78 37.64 38.94
CA SER A 600 79.93 38.52 39.21
C SER A 600 80.46 39.35 38.00
N THR A 601 80.97 40.58 38.15
CA THR A 601 81.02 41.54 39.29
C THR A 601 81.19 42.99 38.78
N GLU A 602 81.01 43.92 39.71
CA GLU A 602 81.42 45.33 39.75
C GLU A 602 82.63 45.75 38.88
N ASP A 603 82.56 46.95 38.26
CA ASP A 603 83.58 47.99 38.48
C ASP A 603 83.03 49.43 38.25
N LEU A 604 83.71 50.42 38.82
CA LEU A 604 83.43 51.85 38.78
C LEU A 604 84.13 52.51 37.57
N GLY A 605 83.65 53.68 37.12
CA GLY A 605 84.29 54.40 36.01
C GLY A 605 83.80 55.83 35.79
N THR A 606 84.53 56.80 36.34
CA THR A 606 84.23 58.26 36.26
C THR A 606 84.27 58.80 34.82
N PRO A 607 83.29 59.62 34.38
CA PRO A 607 83.34 60.29 33.08
C PRO A 607 84.21 61.55 33.12
N HIS A 608 85.20 61.65 32.21
CA HIS A 608 86.03 62.85 32.04
C HIS A 608 86.26 63.17 30.55
N SER A 609 86.04 64.44 30.17
CA SER A 609 86.53 65.09 28.95
C SER A 609 86.04 64.56 27.58
N SER A 610 85.87 65.39 26.54
CA SER A 610 86.04 66.85 26.42
C SER A 610 85.39 67.39 25.13
N THR A 611 85.00 68.69 25.13
CA THR A 611 85.25 69.70 24.06
C THR A 611 84.95 69.31 22.59
N ILE A 612 84.11 69.96 21.78
CA ILE A 612 83.47 71.31 21.75
C ILE A 612 82.20 71.18 20.84
N GLY A 613 81.19 72.05 20.80
CA GLY A 613 80.86 73.29 21.51
C GLY A 613 79.61 73.95 20.85
N GLY A 614 78.88 74.82 21.55
CA GLY A 614 77.70 75.50 21.00
C GLY A 614 77.03 76.43 22.03
N MET A 615 76.97 77.73 21.75
CA MET A 615 76.62 78.77 22.73
C MET A 615 75.17 78.74 23.23
N GLY A 616 74.94 79.13 24.49
CA GLY A 616 73.58 79.31 25.05
C GLY A 616 73.54 79.66 26.54
N SER A 617 73.92 80.89 26.92
CA SER A 617 73.89 81.34 28.32
C SER A 617 72.49 81.67 28.84
N SER A 618 72.12 81.22 30.05
CA SER A 618 71.63 82.07 31.16
C SER A 618 70.96 81.28 32.30
N ASN A 619 70.85 81.90 33.47
CA ASN A 619 70.39 81.28 34.73
C ASN A 619 68.86 81.18 34.84
N VAL A 620 68.32 80.00 35.18
CA VAL A 620 67.20 79.88 36.14
C VAL A 620 67.39 78.61 36.98
N ASN A 621 67.54 78.76 38.31
CA ASN A 621 67.87 77.67 39.22
C ASN A 621 66.67 76.77 39.62
N GLY A 622 65.74 76.54 38.68
CA GLY A 622 64.51 75.73 38.88
C GLY A 622 64.33 74.59 37.88
N GLY A 623 65.07 74.57 36.77
CA GLY A 623 64.87 73.61 35.68
C GLY A 623 65.18 72.15 36.03
N SER A 624 66.11 71.89 36.96
CA SER A 624 66.55 70.52 37.29
C SER A 624 65.42 69.67 37.89
N ASN A 625 64.62 70.23 38.79
CA ASN A 625 63.48 69.52 39.37
C ASN A 625 62.38 69.26 38.33
N ILE A 626 62.18 70.17 37.37
CA ILE A 626 61.24 70.01 36.26
C ILE A 626 61.71 68.89 35.31
N GLN A 627 63.00 68.82 35.01
CA GLN A 627 63.59 67.74 34.20
C GLN A 627 63.55 66.38 34.91
N LEU A 628 63.80 66.33 36.23
CA LEU A 628 63.66 65.11 37.02
C LEU A 628 62.19 64.65 37.08
N MET A 629 61.26 65.57 37.34
CA MET A 629 59.82 65.27 37.36
C MET A 629 59.31 64.87 35.97
N GLY A 630 59.83 65.45 34.89
CA GLY A 630 59.56 65.01 33.51
C GLY A 630 60.03 63.58 33.24
N LYS A 631 61.26 63.24 33.67
CA LYS A 631 61.78 61.85 33.61
C LYS A 631 60.93 60.89 34.44
N LEU A 632 60.60 61.24 35.69
CA LEU A 632 59.74 60.43 36.56
C LEU A 632 58.35 60.25 35.95
N SER A 633 57.72 61.32 35.44
CA SER A 633 56.42 61.26 34.76
C SER A 633 56.45 60.40 33.50
N SER A 634 57.54 60.43 32.71
CA SER A 634 57.71 59.55 31.55
C SER A 634 57.85 58.08 31.95
N ARG A 635 58.51 57.80 33.09
CA ARG A 635 58.66 56.44 33.63
C ARG A 635 57.37 55.94 34.28
N ILE A 636 56.61 56.81 34.93
CA ILE A 636 55.27 56.54 35.46
C ILE A 636 54.35 56.17 34.30
N ARG A 637 54.24 57.00 33.25
CA ARG A 637 53.44 56.68 32.04
C ARG A 637 53.85 55.38 31.37
N ARG A 638 55.14 55.08 31.30
CA ARG A 638 55.61 53.78 30.81
C ARG A 638 55.12 52.63 31.69
N LEU A 639 55.24 52.75 33.02
CA LEU A 639 54.77 51.73 33.96
C LEU A 639 53.24 51.62 33.97
N GLU A 640 52.51 52.71 33.74
CA GLU A 640 51.05 52.70 33.56
C GLU A 640 50.64 51.93 32.31
N LEU A 641 51.32 52.16 31.18
CA LEU A 641 51.13 51.39 29.94
C LEU A 641 51.56 49.91 30.09
N GLU A 642 52.62 49.64 30.85
CA GLU A 642 53.10 48.28 31.16
C GLU A 642 52.09 47.54 32.07
N ILE A 643 51.50 48.23 33.05
CA ILE A 643 50.40 47.71 33.89
C ILE A 643 49.11 47.50 33.10
N LEU A 644 48.80 48.34 32.10
CA LEU A 644 47.67 48.12 31.21
C LEU A 644 47.89 46.90 30.32
N GLY A 645 49.03 46.81 29.63
CA GLY A 645 49.37 45.64 28.81
C GLY A 645 49.37 44.32 29.59
N LEU A 646 49.90 44.31 30.82
CA LEU A 646 49.84 43.15 31.71
C LEU A 646 48.43 42.81 32.19
N LYS A 647 47.52 43.80 32.34
CA LYS A 647 46.10 43.54 32.65
C LYS A 647 45.38 42.94 31.45
N ASP A 648 45.65 43.44 30.26
CA ASP A 648 45.05 42.95 29.02
C ASP A 648 45.53 41.52 28.71
N GLU A 649 46.83 41.23 28.90
CA GLU A 649 47.40 39.88 28.83
C GLU A 649 46.77 38.94 29.88
N ILE A 650 46.58 39.40 31.12
CA ILE A 650 45.88 38.62 32.16
C ILE A 650 44.40 38.38 31.80
N ALA A 651 43.74 39.34 31.14
CA ALA A 651 42.36 39.17 30.67
C ALA A 651 42.28 38.13 29.53
N GLU A 652 43.19 38.21 28.54
CA GLU A 652 43.26 37.25 27.43
C GLU A 652 43.60 35.84 27.95
N LEU A 653 44.58 35.70 28.83
CA LEU A 653 44.94 34.42 29.43
C LEU A 653 43.80 33.81 30.27
N ASN A 654 42.97 34.63 30.92
CA ASN A 654 41.77 34.12 31.60
C ASN A 654 40.66 33.73 30.61
N ALA A 655 40.51 34.44 29.48
CA ALA A 655 39.59 34.05 28.41
C ALA A 655 40.00 32.70 27.79
N GLN A 656 41.26 32.56 27.35
CA GLN A 656 41.82 31.31 26.82
C GLN A 656 41.71 30.15 27.83
N LYS A 657 41.93 30.42 29.12
CA LYS A 657 41.74 29.43 30.20
C LYS A 657 40.27 29.00 30.34
N GLN A 658 39.32 29.93 30.24
CA GLN A 658 37.89 29.60 30.33
C GLN A 658 37.41 28.85 29.08
N GLU A 659 37.90 29.20 27.90
CA GLU A 659 37.64 28.50 26.65
C GLU A 659 38.16 27.05 26.70
N ALA A 660 39.43 26.85 27.09
CA ALA A 660 39.99 25.52 27.29
C ALA A 660 39.27 24.72 28.40
N ALA A 661 38.79 25.37 29.46
CA ALA A 661 37.98 24.71 30.48
C ALA A 661 36.61 24.26 29.93
N ASN A 662 35.98 25.07 29.08
CA ASN A 662 34.73 24.72 28.41
C ASN A 662 34.94 23.55 27.43
N GLU A 663 36.01 23.57 26.64
CA GLU A 663 36.40 22.48 25.74
C GLU A 663 36.63 21.16 26.50
N ILE A 664 37.38 21.21 27.62
CA ILE A 664 37.59 20.03 28.48
C ILE A 664 36.26 19.48 29.02
N VAL A 665 35.33 20.34 29.44
CA VAL A 665 33.99 19.91 29.91
C VAL A 665 33.17 19.29 28.77
N GLN A 666 33.28 19.80 27.54
CA GLN A 666 32.65 19.20 26.37
C GLN A 666 33.25 17.83 26.04
N LEU A 667 34.58 17.72 25.93
CA LEU A 667 35.28 16.46 25.68
C LEU A 667 35.01 15.40 26.75
N VAL A 668 34.86 15.79 28.03
CA VAL A 668 34.44 14.90 29.12
C VAL A 668 33.01 14.39 28.92
N ARG A 669 32.08 15.25 28.47
CA ARG A 669 30.70 14.85 28.15
C ARG A 669 30.64 13.87 26.97
N GLU A 670 31.35 14.16 25.89
CA GLU A 670 31.42 13.33 24.69
C GLU A 670 32.08 11.97 24.96
N ASN A 671 33.14 11.95 25.80
CA ASN A 671 33.77 10.71 26.26
C ASN A 671 32.84 9.90 27.19
N GLY A 672 32.03 10.58 28.02
CA GLY A 672 30.95 9.94 28.79
C GLY A 672 29.92 9.24 27.89
N GLN A 673 29.37 9.95 26.92
CA GLN A 673 28.45 9.37 25.92
C GLN A 673 29.10 8.22 25.14
N THR A 674 30.39 8.37 24.76
CA THR A 674 31.17 7.32 24.09
C THR A 674 31.31 6.05 24.94
N LYS A 675 31.35 6.15 26.27
CA LYS A 675 31.34 4.98 27.17
C LYS A 675 29.96 4.33 27.22
N GLU A 676 28.90 5.12 27.39
CA GLU A 676 27.52 4.60 27.34
C GLU A 676 27.24 3.85 26.02
N TYR A 677 27.69 4.38 24.87
CA TYR A 677 27.52 3.71 23.58
C TYR A 677 28.34 2.42 23.48
N LYS A 678 29.52 2.34 24.11
CA LYS A 678 30.33 1.10 24.17
C LYS A 678 29.71 0.06 25.09
N GLU A 679 29.13 0.46 26.22
CA GLU A 679 28.40 -0.42 27.14
C GLU A 679 27.14 -0.98 26.44
N LYS A 680 26.38 -0.12 25.74
CA LYS A 680 25.21 -0.52 24.92
C LYS A 680 25.60 -1.40 23.73
N LEU A 681 26.77 -1.18 23.12
CA LEU A 681 27.31 -2.04 22.06
C LEU A 681 27.63 -3.43 22.62
N ALA A 682 28.36 -3.50 23.73
CA ALA A 682 28.74 -4.77 24.37
C ALA A 682 27.52 -5.60 24.79
N SER A 683 26.47 -4.97 25.33
CA SER A 683 25.22 -5.68 25.64
C SER A 683 24.49 -6.19 24.39
N LEU A 684 24.49 -5.42 23.29
CA LEU A 684 23.93 -5.88 22.01
C LEU A 684 24.76 -7.01 21.37
N GLU A 685 26.08 -6.99 21.54
CA GLU A 685 26.98 -8.06 21.09
C GLU A 685 26.73 -9.35 21.90
N GLU A 686 26.50 -9.26 23.22
CA GLU A 686 26.12 -10.39 24.07
C GLU A 686 24.72 -10.93 23.71
N GLU A 687 23.71 -10.06 23.54
CA GLU A 687 22.37 -10.46 23.07
C GLU A 687 22.43 -11.12 21.69
N HIS A 688 23.22 -10.59 20.75
CA HIS A 688 23.40 -11.17 19.42
C HIS A 688 24.11 -12.53 19.48
N ALA A 689 25.13 -12.70 20.33
CA ALA A 689 25.80 -13.97 20.54
C ALA A 689 24.85 -15.03 21.14
N ALA A 690 24.05 -14.64 22.14
CA ALA A 690 23.03 -15.50 22.75
C ALA A 690 21.93 -15.89 21.73
N LEU A 691 21.46 -14.95 20.91
CA LEU A 691 20.50 -15.21 19.85
C LEU A 691 21.08 -16.11 18.74
N THR A 692 22.36 -15.94 18.40
CA THR A 692 23.06 -16.80 17.42
C THR A 692 23.17 -18.23 17.95
N SER A 693 23.54 -18.42 19.21
CA SER A 693 23.57 -19.75 19.86
C SER A 693 22.18 -20.40 19.95
N SER A 694 21.14 -19.61 20.22
CA SER A 694 19.73 -20.05 20.15
C SER A 694 19.30 -20.44 18.73
N TYR A 695 19.77 -19.72 17.72
CA TYR A 695 19.54 -20.05 16.31
C TYR A 695 20.26 -21.35 15.89
N GLU A 696 21.54 -21.51 16.25
CA GLU A 696 22.30 -22.73 15.97
C GLU A 696 21.70 -23.97 16.65
N THR A 697 21.30 -23.86 17.93
CA THR A 697 20.66 -24.97 18.65
C THR A 697 19.26 -25.30 18.12
N THR A 698 18.46 -24.30 17.72
CA THR A 698 17.18 -24.56 17.04
C THR A 698 17.35 -25.14 15.64
N LEU A 699 18.41 -24.76 14.91
CA LEU A 699 18.77 -25.35 13.62
C LEU A 699 19.22 -26.82 13.77
N GLN A 700 20.02 -27.15 14.79
CA GLN A 700 20.37 -28.54 15.13
C GLN A 700 19.13 -29.37 15.50
N LEU A 701 18.23 -28.83 16.32
CA LEU A 701 16.96 -29.49 16.68
C LEU A 701 16.02 -29.66 15.48
N LEU A 702 16.06 -28.76 14.50
CA LEU A 702 15.34 -28.90 13.23
C LEU A 702 15.99 -29.97 12.34
N GLY A 703 17.31 -30.05 12.30
CA GLY A 703 18.09 -31.11 11.65
C GLY A 703 17.69 -32.49 12.18
N GLN A 704 17.80 -32.70 13.49
CA GLN A 704 17.42 -33.97 14.16
C GLN A 704 15.95 -34.36 13.91
N LYS A 705 15.04 -33.38 13.83
CA LYS A 705 13.63 -33.63 13.47
C LYS A 705 13.46 -34.00 12.00
N SER A 706 14.26 -33.44 11.10
CA SER A 706 14.29 -33.77 9.66
C SER A 706 14.85 -35.18 9.45
N GLU A 707 15.97 -35.51 10.09
CA GLU A 707 16.57 -36.85 10.10
C GLU A 707 15.56 -37.90 10.57
N ARG A 708 14.93 -37.68 11.74
CA ARG A 708 13.89 -38.57 12.26
C ARG A 708 12.64 -38.67 11.37
N CYS A 709 12.32 -37.62 10.61
CA CYS A 709 11.23 -37.67 9.62
C CYS A 709 11.61 -38.56 8.43
N ASN A 710 12.87 -38.48 7.98
CA ASN A 710 13.40 -39.32 6.91
C ASN A 710 13.52 -40.79 7.34
N GLU A 711 13.96 -41.06 8.58
CA GLU A 711 13.96 -42.39 9.20
C GLU A 711 12.54 -42.99 9.19
N LEU A 712 11.55 -42.28 9.74
CA LEU A 712 10.16 -42.74 9.76
C LEU A 712 9.55 -42.87 8.37
N GLN A 713 9.99 -42.07 7.39
CA GLN A 713 9.55 -42.23 6.00
C GLN A 713 10.13 -43.50 5.37
N ALA A 714 11.40 -43.82 5.66
CA ALA A 714 12.03 -45.07 5.24
C ALA A 714 11.37 -46.28 5.90
N ASP A 715 11.14 -46.27 7.22
CA ASP A 715 10.38 -47.31 7.94
C ASP A 715 9.01 -47.57 7.29
N VAL A 716 8.33 -46.49 6.87
CA VAL A 716 7.01 -46.54 6.21
C VAL A 716 7.10 -47.06 4.77
N ASP A 717 8.19 -46.84 4.05
CA ASP A 717 8.40 -47.38 2.70
C ASP A 717 8.85 -48.86 2.75
N ASP A 718 9.71 -49.25 3.69
CA ASP A 718 10.05 -50.64 3.99
C ASP A 718 8.80 -51.44 4.40
N LEU A 719 7.91 -50.85 5.22
CA LEU A 719 6.61 -51.45 5.56
C LEU A 719 5.70 -51.62 4.32
N LYS A 720 5.68 -50.66 3.40
CA LYS A 720 4.92 -50.80 2.13
C LYS A 720 5.48 -51.94 1.30
N ASP A 721 6.80 -52.04 1.17
CA ASP A 721 7.42 -53.05 0.32
C ASP A 721 7.37 -54.47 0.95
N LEU A 722 7.39 -54.57 2.28
CA LEU A 722 7.02 -55.79 3.00
C LEU A 722 5.55 -56.18 2.73
N MET A 723 4.61 -55.23 2.79
CA MET A 723 3.21 -55.48 2.44
C MET A 723 3.03 -55.87 0.96
N ARG A 724 3.76 -55.25 0.03
CA ARG A 724 3.79 -55.67 -1.38
C ARG A 724 4.30 -57.11 -1.50
N SER A 725 5.38 -57.46 -0.82
CA SER A 725 5.93 -58.82 -0.84
C SER A 725 4.93 -59.84 -0.32
N GLN A 726 4.24 -59.55 0.80
CA GLN A 726 3.19 -60.42 1.34
C GLN A 726 2.00 -60.58 0.38
N VAL A 727 1.57 -59.50 -0.29
CA VAL A 727 0.53 -59.57 -1.33
C VAL A 727 1.02 -60.37 -2.55
N GLN A 728 2.27 -60.18 -2.99
CA GLN A 728 2.87 -60.93 -4.09
C GLN A 728 2.98 -62.43 -3.78
N GLU A 729 3.35 -62.79 -2.54
CA GLU A 729 3.37 -64.18 -2.06
C GLU A 729 1.97 -64.78 -2.04
N LEU A 730 0.98 -64.08 -1.47
CA LEU A 730 -0.42 -64.51 -1.43
C LEU A 730 -1.00 -64.72 -2.83
N VAL A 731 -0.74 -63.81 -3.78
CA VAL A 731 -1.11 -63.98 -5.19
C VAL A 731 -0.42 -65.22 -5.78
N SER A 732 0.88 -65.41 -5.55
CA SER A 732 1.59 -66.59 -6.06
C SER A 732 1.07 -67.91 -5.46
N LEU A 733 0.57 -67.90 -4.22
CA LEU A 733 -0.06 -69.05 -3.58
C LEU A 733 -1.45 -69.31 -4.15
N GLN A 734 -2.21 -68.25 -4.44
CA GLN A 734 -3.51 -68.33 -5.09
C GLN A 734 -3.41 -68.82 -6.55
N GLU A 735 -2.39 -68.40 -7.29
CA GLU A 735 -2.04 -68.93 -8.61
C GLU A 735 -1.65 -70.42 -8.55
N LYS A 736 -0.81 -70.83 -7.59
CA LYS A 736 -0.44 -72.24 -7.39
C LYS A 736 -1.65 -73.11 -7.03
N LEU A 737 -2.58 -72.60 -6.20
CA LEU A 737 -3.85 -73.27 -5.90
C LEU A 737 -4.74 -73.37 -7.12
N ALA A 738 -4.88 -72.30 -7.91
CA ALA A 738 -5.66 -72.29 -9.15
C ALA A 738 -5.10 -73.25 -10.20
N ALA A 739 -3.77 -73.41 -10.27
CA ALA A 739 -3.09 -74.36 -11.15
C ALA A 739 -3.07 -75.82 -10.62
N SER A 740 -3.71 -76.09 -9.47
CA SER A 740 -3.80 -77.43 -8.86
C SER A 740 -5.21 -78.05 -8.89
N ASN A 741 -6.18 -77.33 -9.46
CA ASN A 741 -7.55 -77.79 -9.72
C ASN A 741 -7.80 -77.92 -11.24
#